data_AF-A0A9D8R654-F1
#
_entry.id   AF-A0A9D8R654-F1
#
_cell.length_a   1.000
_cell.length_b   1.000
_cell.length_c   1.000
_cell.angle_alpha   90.00
_cell.angle_beta   90.00
_cell.angle_gamma   90.00
#
_symmetry.space_group_name_H-M   'P 1'
#
loop_
_entity.id
_entity.type
_entity.pdbx_description
1 polymer ?
#
loop_
_entity_poly.entity_id
_entity_poly.type
_entity_poly.pdbx_seq_one_letter_code
_entity_poly.pdbx_strand_id
1 'polypeptide(L)'
;MKKIVSIVCGILALIALAVSCNKVNTDIPGGNTPSGEIVTITATLSDVQTKVDFGVSYDSNNKPAGSVALTWAAGDKIRVYDHADRTKYEDFELDAACVGQKKGIFTGTAISASSYDVEVVGDAFDYASQTQPADGDTGGLKLIASASGIADYTTVNFTDCSGIFAITAKMPSTTVAANIKSVDITASDNIFNGGNTLTITLTSPGDAGDDGILHLFATLPAADQAVAAGTTLIVRFNSLEADHTVYTRFLELPADTFTAEKLNAININASQSDKHAGLTSADGSSAAKAYLIADPYQLAAVRGLASPSATTYFKMIDDVDMTGVSYAPFNEDISDYAQVVDFNGNGKTISKLGKSLFYVFKGSVYDLTLDQCSITSRGILAEYIQGTGHSITNVNITNGTVNSSADNVGGMIGKVNNGTEGTASVTITGCTVSGTSVTGKGVVGGVLGFPEAMVVVSGCKFTGGTVTASGRYVGGFAGSTGNDTSTYTDCQVEDATINANSTADARGGGFVGMVQDKVVIRGCTVGTSSSKVVINTKEPTKKDDTAYNVINVGGFTGVCYGTITKNGDVRSKAYAKITSTNTQGTPLKLGGFVGYHSGTIEYCDAICDMTGLKGQYIGGFAGYMVPGAGTRYSKTENCTAEGDVSGNNFTAGFTAFVEGDVEGVVPVISNCTASGTVAGQSGCGGFVGETNTGTFSNCSTTATCTCTGSNNGGFAGWICGGTLTGCSSSGDVTATGSSSATFAGFCGVITNGGTIKIDKCSSSCKVTNMKGSYSGGFIGTINKGTVDITRCFSTGDVYTDRTFVGGFIANIHHNTNTVKVVVENCYSTGNIIGSNNLRGGFIGQVATVTSARISNCYATGSVVGSFRLGGLIGNINTATPVVEHCVAWNSDVTASDCSTSKWSSGAVVATTHPNCHLTDNYRKPGLSLTAWWVPDSDYNHPDVDGTTHPLIRRNADNTAMEGETDLTAYNSSNGQACRWAYQGKVEAGKTLSQLASSTLGWDSSIWDFSGELPTLK
;
A
#
# COMPACT_ATOMS: atom_id res chain seq x y z
N MET A 1 56.92 -38.19 42.31
CA MET A 1 57.55 -37.47 43.46
C MET A 1 56.55 -36.45 44.03
N LYS A 2 56.97 -35.61 45.00
CA LYS A 2 56.17 -34.56 45.67
C LYS A 2 55.42 -33.68 44.62
N LYS A 3 54.14 -33.30 44.73
CA LYS A 3 53.35 -32.59 45.78
C LYS A 3 53.63 -31.06 45.81
N ILE A 4 52.57 -30.24 45.93
CA ILE A 4 52.53 -28.76 46.26
C ILE A 4 52.87 -27.83 45.05
N VAL A 5 52.13 -26.74 44.71
CA VAL A 5 50.92 -26.10 45.33
C VAL A 5 50.01 -25.35 44.30
N SER A 6 48.81 -24.95 44.78
CA SER A 6 47.74 -24.08 44.24
C SER A 6 48.18 -22.81 43.47
N ILE A 7 47.35 -22.05 42.73
CA ILE A 7 45.86 -21.84 42.68
C ILE A 7 45.49 -21.30 41.25
N VAL A 8 44.27 -21.02 40.73
CA VAL A 8 42.89 -20.75 41.23
C VAL A 8 41.80 -21.21 40.21
N CYS A 9 40.69 -20.49 40.06
CA CYS A 9 39.47 -20.82 39.29
C CYS A 9 39.47 -20.36 37.81
N GLY A 10 38.60 -20.89 36.94
CA GLY A 10 37.71 -22.05 37.13
C GLY A 10 36.58 -22.22 36.10
N ILE A 11 35.97 -23.42 36.16
CA ILE A 11 34.68 -23.88 35.58
C ILE A 11 34.58 -23.85 34.03
N LEU A 12 34.60 -24.95 33.27
CA LEU A 12 33.90 -26.26 33.27
C LEU A 12 32.55 -26.29 32.54
N ALA A 13 32.54 -27.03 31.43
CA ALA A 13 31.40 -27.73 30.85
C ALA A 13 31.87 -29.14 30.45
N LEU A 14 31.00 -30.16 30.52
CA LEU A 14 31.34 -31.52 30.11
C LEU A 14 30.08 -32.25 29.63
N ILE A 15 30.21 -33.03 28.55
CA ILE A 15 29.11 -33.59 27.76
C ILE A 15 29.14 -35.13 27.85
N ALA A 16 27.97 -35.75 27.75
CA ALA A 16 27.80 -37.21 27.79
C ALA A 16 28.53 -37.95 26.66
N LEU A 17 28.96 -39.19 26.93
CA LEU A 17 29.47 -40.12 25.93
C LEU A 17 29.29 -41.57 26.44
N ALA A 18 28.66 -42.41 25.62
CA ALA A 18 28.62 -43.86 25.78
C ALA A 18 28.65 -44.52 24.40
N VAL A 19 29.70 -45.29 24.11
CA VAL A 19 29.91 -46.01 22.84
C VAL A 19 30.42 -47.43 23.17
N SER A 20 30.20 -48.35 22.24
CA SER A 20 30.09 -49.80 22.44
C SER A 20 31.39 -50.62 22.54
N CYS A 21 31.21 -51.89 22.93
CA CYS A 21 32.13 -53.04 22.80
C CYS A 21 33.25 -53.14 23.88
N ASN A 22 33.78 -54.33 24.18
CA ASN A 22 33.73 -55.58 23.41
C ASN A 22 33.68 -56.86 24.28
N LYS A 23 33.32 -58.00 23.67
CA LYS A 23 33.34 -59.33 24.30
C LYS A 23 34.77 -59.92 24.30
N VAL A 24 35.20 -60.51 25.41
CA VAL A 24 36.35 -61.43 25.46
C VAL A 24 35.89 -62.75 26.08
N ASN A 25 36.34 -63.86 25.52
CA ASN A 25 35.98 -65.21 25.92
C ASN A 25 37.28 -65.99 26.18
N THR A 26 37.43 -66.58 27.36
CA THR A 26 38.53 -67.49 27.68
C THR A 26 38.00 -68.72 28.41
N ASP A 27 37.73 -69.74 27.61
CA ASP A 27 37.71 -71.19 27.85
C ASP A 27 37.50 -71.74 29.27
N ILE A 28 36.59 -72.71 29.38
CA ILE A 28 36.57 -73.73 30.44
C ILE A 28 37.28 -74.99 29.93
N PRO A 29 38.53 -75.29 30.34
CA PRO A 29 39.20 -76.56 30.05
C PRO A 29 39.16 -77.52 31.26
N GLY A 30 37.95 -77.90 31.70
CA GLY A 30 37.65 -79.17 32.37
C GLY A 30 38.22 -79.49 33.76
N GLY A 31 37.30 -79.82 34.69
CA GLY A 31 37.56 -80.77 35.79
C GLY A 31 37.74 -80.17 37.18
N ASN A 32 36.91 -80.66 38.11
CA ASN A 32 36.96 -80.47 39.57
C ASN A 32 36.94 -79.03 40.10
N THR A 33 35.84 -78.68 40.77
CA THR A 33 35.77 -77.54 41.70
C THR A 33 36.85 -77.63 42.79
N PRO A 34 37.74 -76.63 42.93
CA PRO A 34 38.51 -76.42 44.14
C PRO A 34 37.59 -75.82 45.21
N SER A 35 37.57 -76.38 46.42
CA SER A 35 36.87 -75.76 47.55
C SER A 35 37.71 -74.60 48.11
N GLY A 36 37.07 -73.45 48.36
CA GLY A 36 37.69 -72.34 49.11
C GLY A 36 37.61 -70.93 48.51
N GLU A 37 36.87 -70.69 47.42
CA GLU A 37 36.62 -69.32 46.96
C GLU A 37 35.63 -68.61 47.89
N ILE A 38 36.04 -67.44 48.42
CA ILE A 38 35.22 -66.60 49.30
C ILE A 38 34.28 -65.79 48.43
N VAL A 39 32.98 -66.10 48.49
CA VAL A 39 31.96 -65.30 47.81
C VAL A 39 31.54 -64.14 48.72
N THR A 40 31.59 -62.93 48.17
CA THR A 40 31.22 -61.69 48.86
C THR A 40 29.89 -61.19 48.31
N ILE A 41 28.83 -61.27 49.11
CA ILE A 41 27.49 -60.81 48.72
C ILE A 41 27.24 -59.44 49.33
N THR A 42 26.77 -58.49 48.54
CA THR A 42 26.40 -57.15 49.00
C THR A 42 24.89 -56.99 48.99
N ALA A 43 24.27 -56.81 50.15
CA ALA A 43 22.84 -56.55 50.29
C ALA A 43 22.60 -55.18 50.95
N THR A 44 21.50 -54.52 50.60
CA THR A 44 21.14 -53.21 51.16
C THR A 44 19.67 -53.24 51.56
N LEU A 45 19.38 -52.92 52.82
CA LEU A 45 18.01 -52.76 53.31
C LEU A 45 17.40 -51.50 52.67
N SER A 46 16.18 -51.63 52.14
CA SER A 46 15.47 -50.48 51.58
C SER A 46 14.90 -49.61 52.69
N ASP A 47 15.01 -48.29 52.53
CA ASP A 47 14.79 -47.31 53.61
C ASP A 47 13.30 -46.98 53.86
N VAL A 48 12.40 -47.92 53.56
CA VAL A 48 10.97 -47.66 53.35
C VAL A 48 10.19 -47.66 54.66
N GLN A 49 10.44 -46.66 55.51
CA GLN A 49 9.41 -46.13 56.41
C GLN A 49 8.45 -45.19 55.67
N THR A 50 7.73 -45.72 54.69
CA THR A 50 6.44 -45.15 54.25
C THR A 50 5.33 -46.13 54.58
N LYS A 51 5.22 -46.46 55.87
CA LYS A 51 4.00 -47.09 56.39
C LYS A 51 2.88 -46.07 56.21
N VAL A 52 1.85 -46.42 55.44
CA VAL A 52 0.58 -45.69 55.43
C VAL A 52 0.10 -45.64 56.88
N ASP A 53 -0.12 -44.43 57.40
CA ASP A 53 -0.43 -44.21 58.82
C ASP A 53 -1.90 -44.54 59.13
N PHE A 54 -2.23 -45.83 59.02
CA PHE A 54 -3.46 -46.41 59.56
C PHE A 54 -3.38 -46.33 61.08
N GLY A 55 -3.88 -45.22 61.61
CA GLY A 55 -3.57 -44.69 62.93
C GLY A 55 -3.51 -45.74 64.04
N VAL A 56 -2.32 -45.89 64.61
CA VAL A 56 -2.11 -46.72 65.80
C VAL A 56 -2.82 -46.05 66.98
N SER A 57 -3.86 -46.72 67.49
CA SER A 57 -4.56 -46.27 68.69
C SER A 57 -3.59 -46.14 69.87
N TYR A 58 -3.60 -44.99 70.53
CA TYR A 58 -3.02 -44.85 71.87
C TYR A 58 -3.55 -45.95 72.80
N ASP A 59 -2.68 -46.48 73.66
CA ASP A 59 -3.13 -47.29 74.80
C ASP A 59 -3.91 -46.41 75.80
N SER A 60 -4.51 -47.02 76.82
CA SER A 60 -5.28 -46.30 77.84
C SER A 60 -4.46 -45.29 78.66
N ASN A 61 -3.14 -45.21 78.44
CA ASN A 61 -2.18 -44.35 79.15
C ASN A 61 -1.53 -43.31 78.22
N ASN A 62 -1.98 -43.24 76.96
CA ASN A 62 -1.63 -42.22 75.98
C ASN A 62 -0.13 -42.07 75.69
N LYS A 63 0.59 -43.20 75.49
CA LYS A 63 2.02 -43.19 75.12
C LYS A 63 2.30 -43.93 73.80
N PRO A 64 3.02 -43.33 72.84
CA PRO A 64 3.42 -44.03 71.61
C PRO A 64 4.52 -45.07 71.85
N ALA A 65 4.50 -46.15 71.05
CA ALA A 65 5.55 -47.16 71.02
C ALA A 65 6.77 -46.68 70.19
N GLY A 66 7.93 -47.30 70.41
CA GLY A 66 9.23 -46.80 69.92
C GLY A 66 9.50 -46.97 68.43
N SER A 67 10.46 -46.19 67.93
CA SER A 67 10.97 -46.22 66.56
C SER A 67 11.76 -47.50 66.25
N VAL A 68 11.40 -48.21 65.18
CA VAL A 68 12.19 -49.32 64.62
C VAL A 68 13.32 -48.76 63.74
N ALA A 69 14.56 -49.15 63.99
CA ALA A 69 15.72 -48.78 63.18
C ALA A 69 16.01 -49.85 62.12
N LEU A 70 16.06 -49.46 60.84
CA LEU A 70 16.37 -50.33 59.70
C LEU A 70 17.88 -50.32 59.41
N THR A 71 18.65 -51.05 60.23
CA THR A 71 20.10 -51.22 60.08
C THR A 71 20.50 -52.63 60.47
N TRP A 72 21.45 -53.23 59.76
CA TRP A 72 21.96 -54.57 60.07
C TRP A 72 22.59 -54.63 61.47
N ALA A 73 22.24 -55.64 62.25
CA ALA A 73 22.72 -55.88 63.60
C ALA A 73 23.86 -56.92 63.64
N ALA A 74 24.62 -56.94 64.75
CA ALA A 74 25.68 -57.92 64.95
C ALA A 74 25.08 -59.33 65.15
N GLY A 75 25.31 -60.21 64.17
CA GLY A 75 24.75 -61.56 64.14
C GLY A 75 23.72 -61.80 63.04
N ASP A 76 23.31 -60.76 62.30
CA ASP A 76 22.43 -60.90 61.13
C ASP A 76 23.11 -61.72 60.02
N LYS A 77 22.31 -62.51 59.30
CA LYS A 77 22.79 -63.40 58.23
C LYS A 77 21.85 -63.39 57.04
N ILE A 78 22.42 -63.69 55.87
CA ILE A 78 21.63 -64.11 54.70
C ILE A 78 21.89 -65.60 54.45
N ARG A 79 20.83 -66.34 54.19
CA ARG A 79 20.87 -67.76 53.83
C ARG A 79 20.83 -67.87 52.31
N VAL A 80 21.85 -68.53 51.75
CA VAL A 80 21.90 -68.89 50.34
C VAL A 80 21.63 -70.38 50.24
N TYR A 81 20.61 -70.77 49.49
CA TYR A 81 20.18 -72.17 49.41
C TYR A 81 20.04 -72.65 47.97
N ASP A 82 20.25 -73.95 47.76
CA ASP A 82 20.06 -74.64 46.47
C ASP A 82 18.57 -74.55 46.09
N HIS A 83 18.26 -73.89 44.96
CA HIS A 83 16.87 -73.70 44.52
C HIS A 83 16.14 -75.03 44.28
N ALA A 84 16.88 -76.10 43.92
CA ALA A 84 16.32 -77.44 43.74
C ALA A 84 16.16 -78.23 45.05
N ASP A 85 16.80 -77.78 46.14
CA ASP A 85 16.78 -78.46 47.44
C ASP A 85 17.11 -77.49 48.59
N ARG A 86 16.07 -76.83 49.13
CA ARG A 86 16.17 -75.87 50.24
C ARG A 86 16.73 -76.47 51.55
N THR A 87 17.02 -77.78 51.61
CA THR A 87 17.74 -78.39 52.75
C THR A 87 19.26 -78.23 52.65
N LYS A 88 19.80 -77.89 51.47
CA LYS A 88 21.21 -77.49 51.29
C LYS A 88 21.32 -75.98 51.26
N TYR A 89 21.96 -75.42 52.27
CA TYR A 89 22.19 -73.98 52.40
C TYR A 89 23.49 -73.69 53.14
N GLU A 90 23.99 -72.47 52.99
CA GLU A 90 24.97 -71.87 53.90
C GLU A 90 24.49 -70.49 54.36
N ASP A 91 24.86 -70.14 55.59
CA ASP A 91 24.55 -68.86 56.21
C ASP A 91 25.77 -67.93 56.11
N PHE A 92 25.65 -66.89 55.28
CA PHE A 92 26.69 -65.88 55.12
C PHE A 92 26.51 -64.84 56.24
N GLU A 93 27.52 -64.68 57.09
CA GLU A 93 27.49 -63.73 58.21
C GLU A 93 27.80 -62.30 57.73
N LEU A 94 27.16 -61.32 58.37
CA LEU A 94 27.44 -59.91 58.19
C LEU A 94 28.89 -59.56 58.63
N ASP A 95 29.62 -58.85 57.77
CA ASP A 95 30.90 -58.22 58.14
C ASP A 95 30.68 -57.28 59.34
N ALA A 96 31.49 -57.45 60.39
CA ALA A 96 31.43 -56.61 61.59
C ALA A 96 31.58 -55.10 61.31
N ALA A 97 32.21 -54.72 60.18
CA ALA A 97 32.30 -53.33 59.71
C ALA A 97 30.96 -52.75 59.21
N CYS A 98 29.96 -53.60 58.93
CA CYS A 98 28.62 -53.21 58.47
C CYS A 98 27.55 -53.17 59.57
N VAL A 99 27.89 -53.50 60.82
CA VAL A 99 26.96 -53.39 61.95
C VAL A 99 26.54 -51.93 62.16
N GLY A 100 25.23 -51.69 62.27
CA GLY A 100 24.63 -50.35 62.36
C GLY A 100 24.54 -49.61 61.02
N GLN A 101 24.88 -50.26 59.90
CA GLN A 101 24.72 -49.70 58.54
C GLN A 101 23.46 -50.24 57.86
N LYS A 102 22.95 -49.52 56.85
CA LYS A 102 21.84 -50.00 55.99
C LYS A 102 22.34 -50.91 54.86
N LYS A 103 23.63 -50.83 54.53
CA LYS A 103 24.34 -51.69 53.59
C LYS A 103 25.13 -52.75 54.35
N GLY A 104 24.88 -54.01 54.04
CA GLY A 104 25.59 -55.17 54.59
C GLY A 104 26.47 -55.81 53.54
N ILE A 105 27.70 -56.12 53.92
CA ILE A 105 28.56 -57.05 53.19
C ILE A 105 28.49 -58.37 53.95
N PHE A 106 28.24 -59.46 53.24
CA PHE A 106 28.11 -60.80 53.79
C PHE A 106 29.14 -61.70 53.14
N THR A 107 29.89 -62.44 53.95
CA THR A 107 30.99 -63.29 53.47
C THR A 107 30.85 -64.71 54.00
N GLY A 108 31.07 -65.69 53.13
CA GLY A 108 30.92 -67.11 53.43
C GLY A 108 31.59 -67.98 52.37
N THR A 109 31.51 -69.29 52.57
CA THR A 109 31.99 -70.28 51.60
C THR A 109 30.83 -70.67 50.68
N ALA A 110 31.08 -70.75 49.37
CA ALA A 110 30.03 -71.10 48.42
C ALA A 110 29.52 -72.54 48.61
N ILE A 111 28.19 -72.71 48.64
CA ILE A 111 27.55 -73.99 48.30
C ILE A 111 27.68 -74.27 46.80
N SER A 112 27.48 -75.53 46.39
CA SER A 112 27.64 -75.99 45.01
C SER A 112 26.31 -76.49 44.43
N ALA A 113 25.59 -75.62 43.71
CA ALA A 113 24.39 -75.95 42.95
C ALA A 113 24.38 -75.24 41.57
N SER A 114 23.38 -75.53 40.74
CA SER A 114 23.20 -74.92 39.41
C SER A 114 22.45 -73.58 39.43
N SER A 115 21.76 -73.30 40.53
CA SER A 115 20.93 -72.11 40.75
C SER A 115 20.63 -71.96 42.23
N TYR A 116 20.63 -70.73 42.73
CA TYR A 116 20.43 -70.43 44.15
C TYR A 116 19.28 -69.46 44.34
N ASP A 117 18.69 -69.51 45.53
CA ASP A 117 17.89 -68.42 46.08
C ASP A 117 18.63 -67.78 47.27
N VAL A 118 18.27 -66.54 47.61
CA VAL A 118 18.77 -65.81 48.78
C VAL A 118 17.62 -65.31 49.65
N GLU A 119 17.75 -65.48 50.96
CA GLU A 119 16.75 -65.13 51.99
C GLU A 119 17.43 -64.47 53.20
N VAL A 120 16.81 -63.47 53.83
CA VAL A 120 17.33 -62.80 55.03
C VAL A 120 16.80 -63.49 56.28
N VAL A 121 17.65 -63.91 57.21
CA VAL A 121 17.24 -64.73 58.36
C VAL A 121 17.04 -63.87 59.60
N GLY A 122 15.80 -63.70 60.04
CA GLY A 122 15.45 -63.05 61.32
C GLY A 122 13.97 -63.15 61.70
N ASP A 123 13.68 -63.28 62.99
CA ASP A 123 12.38 -63.67 63.55
C ASP A 123 11.19 -62.67 63.38
N ALA A 124 11.34 -61.61 62.56
CA ALA A 124 10.40 -60.48 62.57
C ALA A 124 10.03 -59.86 61.21
N PHE A 125 10.68 -60.23 60.09
CA PHE A 125 10.45 -59.58 58.80
C PHE A 125 10.47 -60.60 57.64
N ASP A 126 9.36 -60.65 56.90
CA ASP A 126 9.20 -61.46 55.69
C ASP A 126 9.59 -60.63 54.46
N TYR A 127 10.59 -61.09 53.71
CA TYR A 127 11.15 -60.40 52.54
C TYR A 127 11.10 -61.34 51.32
N ALA A 128 10.73 -60.80 50.15
CA ALA A 128 10.56 -61.60 48.93
C ALA A 128 11.88 -62.24 48.47
N SER A 129 11.84 -63.57 48.23
CA SER A 129 12.97 -64.36 47.73
C SER A 129 13.22 -64.13 46.23
N GLN A 130 14.48 -64.31 45.81
CA GLN A 130 14.90 -64.18 44.41
C GLN A 130 15.78 -65.37 43.98
N THR A 131 15.50 -65.95 42.81
CA THR A 131 16.26 -67.06 42.20
C THR A 131 17.25 -66.55 41.15
N GLN A 132 18.46 -67.13 41.10
CA GLN A 132 19.50 -66.81 40.10
C GLN A 132 20.29 -68.05 39.62
N PRO A 133 20.85 -68.05 38.39
CA PRO A 133 21.77 -69.09 37.90
C PRO A 133 23.14 -69.06 38.60
N ALA A 134 23.89 -70.16 38.51
CA ALA A 134 25.24 -70.29 39.07
C ALA A 134 26.33 -70.27 37.98
N ASP A 135 26.68 -69.09 37.45
CA ASP A 135 27.75 -68.91 36.44
C ASP A 135 28.91 -67.98 36.87
N GLY A 136 28.80 -67.31 38.02
CA GLY A 136 29.89 -66.56 38.66
C GLY A 136 29.94 -65.06 38.34
N ASP A 137 29.03 -64.52 37.52
CA ASP A 137 28.94 -63.07 37.31
C ASP A 137 28.20 -62.39 38.49
N THR A 138 28.91 -61.50 39.20
CA THR A 138 28.36 -60.75 40.35
C THR A 138 27.74 -59.40 39.95
N GLY A 139 27.72 -59.05 38.65
CA GLY A 139 27.15 -57.80 38.14
C GLY A 139 25.63 -57.66 38.25
N GLY A 140 24.91 -58.73 38.59
CA GLY A 140 23.43 -58.79 38.56
C GLY A 140 22.67 -58.23 39.78
N LEU A 141 23.36 -57.78 40.84
CA LEU A 141 22.71 -57.38 42.10
C LEU A 141 21.98 -56.02 42.03
N LYS A 142 20.76 -56.01 41.48
CA LYS A 142 19.75 -54.96 41.64
C LYS A 142 18.45 -55.52 42.21
N LEU A 143 18.06 -55.02 43.39
CA LEU A 143 16.72 -55.24 43.94
C LEU A 143 15.74 -54.29 43.25
N ILE A 144 14.72 -54.83 42.55
CA ILE A 144 13.65 -54.04 41.94
C ILE A 144 12.35 -54.31 42.71
N ALA A 145 11.89 -53.32 43.48
CA ALA A 145 10.60 -53.36 44.14
C ALA A 145 9.52 -52.78 43.21
N SER A 146 8.82 -53.65 42.47
CA SER A 146 7.68 -53.25 41.64
C SER A 146 6.41 -53.09 42.49
N ALA A 147 5.97 -51.85 42.68
CA ALA A 147 4.79 -51.52 43.48
C ALA A 147 3.47 -51.78 42.72
N SER A 148 3.11 -53.05 42.55
CA SER A 148 1.81 -53.45 41.98
C SER A 148 0.65 -52.94 42.84
N GLY A 149 -0.34 -52.29 42.19
CA GLY A 149 -1.61 -51.91 42.82
C GLY A 149 -1.79 -50.44 43.22
N ILE A 150 -0.84 -49.54 42.92
CA ILE A 150 -1.04 -48.10 43.12
C ILE A 150 -1.95 -47.55 42.01
N ALA A 151 -3.18 -47.18 42.37
CA ALA A 151 -4.16 -46.60 41.45
C ALA A 151 -4.15 -45.07 41.39
N ASP A 152 -3.50 -44.40 42.36
CA ASP A 152 -3.36 -42.94 42.44
C ASP A 152 -1.93 -42.59 42.85
N TYR A 153 -1.25 -41.82 42.00
CA TYR A 153 0.17 -41.45 42.13
C TYR A 153 0.39 -40.02 42.65
N THR A 154 -0.68 -39.32 43.06
CA THR A 154 -0.64 -37.89 43.44
C THR A 154 0.21 -37.56 44.69
N THR A 155 0.71 -38.57 45.43
CA THR A 155 1.30 -38.39 46.77
C THR A 155 2.72 -38.93 46.96
N VAL A 156 3.43 -39.30 45.88
CA VAL A 156 4.82 -39.79 45.96
C VAL A 156 5.80 -38.63 46.24
N ASN A 157 6.07 -38.36 47.51
CA ASN A 157 7.07 -37.39 47.95
C ASN A 157 8.47 -38.04 48.11
N PHE A 158 9.47 -37.51 47.40
CA PHE A 158 10.87 -37.84 47.63
C PHE A 158 11.49 -36.81 48.59
N THR A 159 12.26 -37.29 49.57
CA THR A 159 13.09 -36.44 50.44
C THR A 159 14.55 -36.51 50.00
N ASP A 160 15.31 -35.44 50.31
CA ASP A 160 16.76 -35.32 50.10
C ASP A 160 17.30 -35.48 48.66
N CYS A 161 16.54 -35.03 47.65
CA CYS A 161 16.97 -34.93 46.25
C CYS A 161 17.19 -33.48 45.78
N SER A 162 18.23 -32.82 46.32
CA SER A 162 18.64 -31.47 45.91
C SER A 162 19.06 -31.43 44.42
N GLY A 163 18.42 -30.57 43.63
CA GLY A 163 18.77 -30.35 42.21
C GLY A 163 18.20 -31.37 41.21
N ILE A 164 17.31 -32.27 41.64
CA ILE A 164 16.58 -33.17 40.73
C ILE A 164 15.15 -32.66 40.56
N PHE A 165 14.69 -32.68 39.31
CA PHE A 165 13.32 -32.40 38.90
C PHE A 165 12.71 -33.67 38.31
N ALA A 166 11.51 -34.03 38.77
CA ALA A 166 10.84 -35.27 38.37
C ALA A 166 9.53 -34.98 37.61
N ILE A 167 9.31 -35.68 36.50
CA ILE A 167 8.01 -35.75 35.82
C ILE A 167 7.48 -37.17 35.93
N THR A 168 6.24 -37.32 36.38
CA THR A 168 5.47 -38.56 36.23
C THR A 168 4.31 -38.28 35.28
N ALA A 169 4.30 -38.89 34.10
CA ALA A 169 3.34 -38.61 33.05
C ALA A 169 2.55 -39.88 32.66
N LYS A 170 1.28 -39.97 33.06
CA LYS A 170 0.38 -41.03 32.57
C LYS A 170 -0.11 -40.67 31.17
N MET A 171 0.31 -41.43 30.16
CA MET A 171 -0.02 -41.20 28.75
C MET A 171 -1.36 -41.88 28.37
N PRO A 172 -1.93 -41.61 27.18
CA PRO A 172 -3.14 -42.28 26.69
C PRO A 172 -3.02 -43.81 26.55
N SER A 173 -1.81 -44.35 26.33
CA SER A 173 -1.55 -45.79 26.29
C SER A 173 -0.07 -46.12 26.51
N THR A 174 0.22 -47.39 26.79
CA THR A 174 1.58 -47.94 26.81
C THR A 174 2.31 -47.71 25.48
N THR A 175 1.64 -47.88 24.34
CA THR A 175 2.20 -47.61 23.01
C THR A 175 2.65 -46.16 22.86
N VAL A 176 1.83 -45.20 23.31
CA VAL A 176 2.17 -43.76 23.22
C VAL A 176 3.35 -43.44 24.13
N ALA A 177 3.36 -43.93 25.37
CA ALA A 177 4.48 -43.75 26.29
C ALA A 177 5.79 -44.34 25.71
N ALA A 178 5.71 -45.54 25.12
CA ALA A 178 6.83 -46.24 24.49
C ALA A 178 7.32 -45.61 23.18
N ASN A 179 6.64 -44.58 22.65
CA ASN A 179 7.05 -43.83 21.47
C ASN A 179 7.67 -42.46 21.81
N ILE A 180 7.68 -42.02 23.07
CA ILE A 180 8.26 -40.71 23.44
C ILE A 180 9.80 -40.77 23.37
N LYS A 181 10.39 -39.76 22.72
CA LYS A 181 11.83 -39.61 22.50
C LYS A 181 12.44 -38.49 23.32
N SER A 182 11.67 -37.44 23.61
CA SER A 182 12.11 -36.34 24.46
C SER A 182 10.92 -35.62 25.07
N VAL A 183 11.18 -34.91 26.17
CA VAL A 183 10.23 -34.00 26.79
C VAL A 183 10.87 -32.63 26.95
N ASP A 184 10.27 -31.62 26.34
CA ASP A 184 10.68 -30.22 26.48
C ASP A 184 9.81 -29.54 27.53
N ILE A 185 10.46 -28.84 28.45
CA ILE A 185 9.80 -27.98 29.45
C ILE A 185 10.18 -26.55 29.12
N THR A 186 9.21 -25.73 28.70
CA THR A 186 9.40 -24.29 28.46
C THR A 186 8.67 -23.49 29.52
N ALA A 187 9.34 -22.51 30.11
CA ALA A 187 8.77 -21.58 31.08
C ALA A 187 8.46 -20.21 30.44
N SER A 188 7.63 -19.42 31.12
CA SER A 188 7.40 -18.01 30.79
C SER A 188 8.64 -17.13 31.00
N ASP A 189 9.57 -17.56 31.85
CA ASP A 189 10.75 -16.81 32.31
C ASP A 189 12.05 -17.64 32.13
N ASN A 190 13.22 -16.99 32.13
CA ASN A 190 14.53 -17.63 31.92
C ASN A 190 15.05 -18.41 33.16
N ILE A 191 14.25 -19.35 33.68
CA ILE A 191 14.54 -20.10 34.90
C ILE A 191 15.55 -21.26 34.70
N PHE A 192 15.82 -21.67 33.45
CA PHE A 192 16.71 -22.79 33.14
C PHE A 192 18.09 -22.29 32.71
N ASN A 193 18.86 -21.79 33.69
CA ASN A 193 20.29 -21.45 33.54
C ASN A 193 20.60 -20.50 32.36
N GLY A 194 19.87 -19.39 32.28
CA GLY A 194 20.00 -18.39 31.22
C GLY A 194 19.13 -18.62 29.99
N GLY A 195 18.47 -19.78 29.87
CA GLY A 195 17.41 -20.06 28.90
C GLY A 195 16.05 -20.27 29.57
N ASN A 196 15.00 -20.34 28.74
CA ASN A 196 13.62 -20.62 29.15
C ASN A 196 13.16 -22.05 28.86
N THR A 197 14.01 -22.91 28.26
CA THR A 197 13.65 -24.30 27.93
C THR A 197 14.67 -25.32 28.47
N LEU A 198 14.15 -26.42 29.03
CA LEU A 198 14.89 -27.61 29.45
C LEU A 198 14.42 -28.83 28.66
N THR A 199 15.29 -29.44 27.86
CA THR A 199 15.01 -30.65 27.06
C THR A 199 15.55 -31.90 27.74
N ILE A 200 14.66 -32.86 28.03
CA ILE A 200 14.99 -34.20 28.53
C ILE A 200 14.96 -35.16 27.33
N THR A 201 16.10 -35.77 26.96
CA THR A 201 16.14 -36.76 25.86
C THR A 201 16.19 -38.18 26.40
N LEU A 202 15.32 -39.05 25.88
CA LEU A 202 15.27 -40.47 26.20
C LEU A 202 16.22 -41.25 25.28
N THR A 203 17.14 -42.02 25.87
CA THR A 203 18.12 -42.84 25.13
C THR A 203 17.55 -44.18 24.66
N SER A 204 16.43 -44.61 25.21
CA SER A 204 15.64 -45.77 24.78
C SER A 204 14.15 -45.47 25.02
N PRO A 205 13.28 -45.47 24.02
CA PRO A 205 11.85 -45.19 24.22
C PRO A 205 11.09 -46.22 25.08
N GLY A 206 11.69 -47.39 25.34
CA GLY A 206 11.03 -48.53 25.99
C GLY A 206 10.80 -48.44 27.51
N ASP A 207 11.27 -47.39 28.19
CA ASP A 207 11.13 -47.23 29.66
C ASP A 207 9.74 -46.72 30.10
N ALA A 208 8.70 -47.03 29.31
CA ALA A 208 7.31 -46.87 29.71
C ALA A 208 6.87 -48.03 30.61
N GLY A 209 6.41 -47.73 31.82
CA GLY A 209 5.88 -48.76 32.72
C GLY A 209 4.55 -49.34 32.22
N ASP A 210 4.15 -50.45 32.84
CA ASP A 210 2.78 -50.97 32.73
C ASP A 210 1.76 -49.83 33.03
N ASP A 211 0.57 -49.91 32.44
CA ASP A 211 -0.44 -48.84 32.40
C ASP A 211 -0.03 -47.50 31.75
N GLY A 212 1.14 -47.45 31.08
CA GLY A 212 1.52 -46.33 30.19
C GLY A 212 1.98 -45.08 30.92
N ILE A 213 2.65 -45.26 32.06
CA ILE A 213 3.21 -44.17 32.86
C ILE A 213 4.70 -44.01 32.49
N LEU A 214 5.07 -42.78 32.13
CA LEU A 214 6.43 -42.37 31.82
C LEU A 214 7.00 -41.60 33.02
N HIS A 215 8.10 -42.08 33.61
CA HIS A 215 8.81 -41.39 34.69
C HIS A 215 10.13 -40.81 34.17
N LEU A 216 10.34 -39.51 34.39
CA LEU A 216 11.52 -38.77 33.90
C LEU A 216 12.18 -38.04 35.06
N PHE A 217 13.50 -38.11 35.12
CA PHE A 217 14.31 -37.41 36.11
C PHE A 217 15.36 -36.58 35.38
N ALA A 218 15.34 -35.26 35.59
CA ALA A 218 16.31 -34.32 35.05
C ALA A 218 17.07 -33.66 36.20
N THR A 219 18.38 -33.52 36.06
CA THR A 219 19.15 -32.65 36.95
C THR A 219 18.95 -31.22 36.49
N LEU A 220 18.39 -30.35 37.34
CA LEU A 220 18.36 -28.92 37.07
C LEU A 220 19.80 -28.39 37.11
N PRO A 221 20.22 -27.53 36.17
CA PRO A 221 21.53 -26.90 36.27
C PRO A 221 21.61 -26.06 37.55
N ALA A 222 22.75 -26.13 38.24
CA ALA A 222 22.84 -25.79 39.66
C ALA A 222 22.52 -24.33 40.04
N ALA A 223 22.17 -24.14 41.32
CA ALA A 223 21.86 -22.88 42.02
C ALA A 223 20.44 -22.30 41.78
N ASP A 224 19.45 -23.04 42.28
CA ASP A 224 18.39 -22.50 43.17
C ASP A 224 17.73 -21.17 42.78
N GLN A 225 17.06 -21.15 41.63
CA GLN A 225 16.02 -20.17 41.32
C GLN A 225 14.67 -20.65 41.89
N ALA A 226 14.12 -19.92 42.86
CA ALA A 226 12.76 -20.16 43.34
C ALA A 226 11.76 -19.64 42.31
N VAL A 227 11.11 -20.55 41.58
CA VAL A 227 10.16 -20.20 40.50
C VAL A 227 8.87 -19.69 41.13
N ALA A 228 8.48 -18.47 40.77
CA ALA A 228 7.36 -17.76 41.39
C ALA A 228 6.01 -18.46 41.16
N ALA A 229 5.14 -18.41 42.16
CA ALA A 229 3.74 -18.82 42.03
C ALA A 229 3.07 -18.07 40.86
N GLY A 230 2.49 -18.82 39.92
CA GLY A 230 1.92 -18.28 38.67
C GLY A 230 2.84 -18.32 37.45
N THR A 231 4.10 -18.76 37.57
CA THR A 231 4.94 -19.06 36.39
C THR A 231 4.30 -20.20 35.58
N THR A 232 4.00 -19.96 34.30
CA THR A 232 3.42 -20.98 33.42
C THR A 232 4.51 -21.93 32.92
N LEU A 233 4.28 -23.25 33.01
CA LEU A 233 5.10 -24.26 32.33
C LEU A 233 4.35 -24.95 31.20
N ILE A 234 5.07 -25.18 30.11
CA ILE A 234 4.63 -25.88 28.91
C ILE A 234 5.44 -27.17 28.82
N VAL A 235 4.79 -28.34 28.86
CA VAL A 235 5.47 -29.64 28.80
C VAL A 235 5.07 -30.36 27.50
N ARG A 236 6.02 -30.52 26.57
CA ARG A 236 5.81 -31.14 25.25
C ARG A 236 6.39 -32.56 25.27
N PHE A 237 5.60 -33.59 25.01
CA PHE A 237 6.07 -34.97 24.88
C PHE A 237 6.21 -35.31 23.39
N ASN A 238 7.47 -35.38 22.92
CA ASN A 238 7.81 -35.53 21.50
C ASN A 238 7.87 -37.01 21.12
N SER A 239 6.95 -37.46 20.25
CA SER A 239 6.81 -38.85 19.81
C SER A 239 7.66 -39.22 18.59
N LEU A 240 7.85 -40.52 18.36
CA LEU A 240 8.46 -41.14 17.18
C LEU A 240 7.45 -41.62 16.12
N GLU A 241 6.14 -41.45 16.35
CA GLU A 241 5.11 -41.94 15.44
C GLU A 241 5.18 -41.29 14.04
N ALA A 242 4.93 -42.09 13.00
CA ALA A 242 5.02 -41.67 11.60
C ALA A 242 3.93 -40.69 11.14
N ASP A 243 2.93 -40.42 12.00
CA ASP A 243 1.95 -39.34 11.83
C ASP A 243 2.36 -38.03 12.54
N HIS A 244 3.53 -38.02 13.20
CA HIS A 244 4.08 -36.93 13.99
C HIS A 244 3.15 -36.42 15.13
N THR A 245 2.31 -37.28 15.73
CA THR A 245 1.49 -36.90 16.90
C THR A 245 2.35 -36.47 18.08
N VAL A 246 2.49 -35.16 18.30
CA VAL A 246 3.09 -34.58 19.52
C VAL A 246 2.03 -34.52 20.62
N TYR A 247 2.35 -35.07 21.79
CA TYR A 247 1.49 -35.01 22.96
C TYR A 247 1.91 -33.81 23.81
N THR A 248 1.37 -32.61 23.53
CA THR A 248 1.63 -31.42 24.35
C THR A 248 0.64 -31.34 25.50
N ARG A 249 1.11 -31.05 26.73
CA ARG A 249 0.25 -30.76 27.88
C ARG A 249 0.69 -29.46 28.56
N PHE A 250 -0.28 -28.60 28.80
CA PHE A 250 -0.06 -27.35 29.53
C PHE A 250 -0.25 -27.58 31.02
N LEU A 251 0.64 -27.00 31.83
CA LEU A 251 0.52 -27.01 33.27
C LEU A 251 0.89 -25.63 33.82
N GLU A 252 -0.13 -24.79 33.97
CA GLU A 252 -0.07 -23.70 34.91
C GLU A 252 0.05 -24.30 36.31
N LEU A 253 1.05 -23.87 37.07
CA LEU A 253 1.35 -24.46 38.37
C LEU A 253 0.41 -23.90 39.45
N PRO A 254 -0.06 -24.75 40.39
CA PRO A 254 -0.66 -24.24 41.62
C PRO A 254 0.35 -23.39 42.39
N ALA A 255 -0.13 -22.61 43.37
CA ALA A 255 0.64 -21.55 44.04
C ALA A 255 1.85 -22.03 44.88
N ASP A 256 2.13 -23.33 44.91
CA ASP A 256 3.31 -23.93 45.54
C ASP A 256 4.56 -23.60 44.71
N THR A 257 5.21 -22.50 45.11
CA THR A 257 6.48 -22.00 44.57
C THR A 257 7.50 -23.12 44.47
N PHE A 258 8.23 -23.26 43.35
CA PHE A 258 9.38 -24.19 43.33
C PHE A 258 10.33 -23.77 44.43
N THR A 259 10.54 -24.63 45.42
CA THR A 259 11.49 -24.32 46.49
C THR A 259 12.88 -24.83 46.13
N ALA A 260 13.86 -23.95 46.33
CA ALA A 260 15.28 -24.29 46.38
C ALA A 260 15.54 -25.52 47.26
N GLU A 261 16.61 -26.25 46.94
CA GLU A 261 17.11 -27.42 47.68
C GLU A 261 16.16 -28.63 47.80
N LYS A 262 14.90 -28.58 47.32
CA LYS A 262 13.95 -29.71 47.35
C LYS A 262 13.79 -30.42 46.00
N LEU A 263 13.30 -31.67 46.03
CA LEU A 263 12.72 -32.26 44.83
C LEU A 263 11.44 -31.50 44.49
N ASN A 264 11.36 -31.01 43.26
CA ASN A 264 10.13 -30.46 42.69
C ASN A 264 9.59 -31.50 41.68
N ALA A 265 8.39 -32.01 41.94
CA ALA A 265 7.79 -33.10 41.17
C ALA A 265 6.52 -32.62 40.43
N ILE A 266 6.45 -32.88 39.13
CA ILE A 266 5.28 -32.58 38.30
C ILE A 266 4.57 -33.89 37.93
N ASN A 267 3.37 -34.06 38.50
CA ASN A 267 2.46 -35.14 38.16
C ASN A 267 1.52 -34.71 37.03
N ILE A 268 1.66 -35.39 35.89
CA ILE A 268 0.92 -35.16 34.65
C ILE A 268 -0.01 -36.36 34.41
N ASN A 269 -1.31 -36.08 34.30
CA ASN A 269 -2.25 -37.03 33.71
C ASN A 269 -2.62 -36.55 32.30
N ALA A 270 -2.06 -37.21 31.29
CA ALA A 270 -2.38 -37.08 29.88
C ALA A 270 -3.27 -38.23 29.37
N SER A 271 -3.85 -39.07 30.24
CA SER A 271 -4.75 -40.17 29.81
C SER A 271 -6.09 -39.69 29.23
N GLN A 272 -6.29 -38.38 29.10
CA GLN A 272 -7.41 -37.72 28.41
C GLN A 272 -6.92 -36.62 27.44
N SER A 273 -5.64 -36.62 27.04
CA SER A 273 -5.20 -35.75 25.93
C SER A 273 -5.67 -36.36 24.61
N ASP A 274 -6.76 -35.83 24.05
CA ASP A 274 -7.18 -36.14 22.68
C ASP A 274 -6.06 -35.83 21.68
N LYS A 275 -6.06 -36.55 20.55
CA LYS A 275 -5.09 -36.33 19.48
C LYS A 275 -5.14 -34.84 19.03
N HIS A 276 -4.01 -34.16 19.24
CA HIS A 276 -3.73 -32.78 18.81
C HIS A 276 -4.43 -31.63 19.55
N ALA A 277 -4.91 -31.83 20.79
CA ALA A 277 -5.37 -30.73 21.66
C ALA A 277 -4.67 -30.76 23.03
N GLY A 278 -3.92 -29.69 23.36
CA GLY A 278 -3.22 -29.59 24.64
C GLY A 278 -4.17 -29.31 25.80
N LEU A 279 -4.62 -30.37 26.48
CA LEU A 279 -5.68 -30.33 27.48
C LEU A 279 -5.15 -30.55 28.90
N THR A 280 -5.40 -29.58 29.79
CA THR A 280 -5.94 -29.79 31.17
C THR A 280 -6.34 -28.48 31.88
N SER A 281 -6.82 -27.47 31.14
CA SER A 281 -7.47 -26.27 31.70
C SER A 281 -8.23 -25.46 30.64
N ALA A 282 -7.67 -25.38 29.43
CA ALA A 282 -8.27 -24.75 28.27
C ALA A 282 -9.50 -25.53 27.76
N ASP A 283 -10.60 -24.82 27.55
CA ASP A 283 -11.87 -25.32 26.98
C ASP A 283 -12.35 -24.44 25.80
N GLY A 284 -11.54 -23.43 25.41
CA GLY A 284 -11.85 -22.49 24.35
C GLY A 284 -12.96 -21.49 24.68
N SER A 285 -13.48 -21.44 25.91
CA SER A 285 -14.64 -20.59 26.28
C SER A 285 -14.31 -19.11 26.48
N SER A 286 -13.04 -18.77 26.68
CA SER A 286 -12.57 -17.41 26.96
C SER A 286 -11.07 -17.27 26.64
N ALA A 287 -10.58 -16.05 26.50
CA ALA A 287 -9.16 -15.80 26.21
C ALA A 287 -8.20 -16.36 27.28
N ALA A 288 -8.64 -16.43 28.55
CA ALA A 288 -7.89 -17.06 29.64
C ALA A 288 -7.87 -18.59 29.60
N LYS A 289 -8.72 -19.21 28.77
CA LYS A 289 -8.83 -20.65 28.55
C LYS A 289 -8.72 -21.01 27.05
N ALA A 290 -8.02 -20.18 26.28
CA ALA A 290 -7.87 -20.37 24.84
C ALA A 290 -7.16 -21.70 24.54
N TYR A 291 -7.59 -22.40 23.49
CA TYR A 291 -6.87 -23.56 22.99
C TYR A 291 -5.50 -23.12 22.46
N LEU A 292 -4.44 -23.68 23.03
CA LEU A 292 -3.08 -23.25 22.71
C LEU A 292 -2.52 -24.03 21.51
N ILE A 293 -1.80 -23.31 20.64
CA ILE A 293 -1.23 -23.84 19.39
C ILE A 293 0.30 -23.70 19.42
N ALA A 294 1.01 -24.81 19.24
CA ALA A 294 2.48 -24.88 19.29
C ALA A 294 3.11 -25.70 18.13
N ASP A 295 2.32 -26.41 17.33
CA ASP A 295 2.79 -27.28 16.26
C ASP A 295 1.78 -27.34 15.09
N PRO A 296 2.17 -27.80 13.88
CA PRO A 296 1.31 -27.76 12.70
C PRO A 296 0.16 -28.77 12.72
N TYR A 297 0.22 -29.82 13.54
CA TYR A 297 -0.85 -30.80 13.69
C TYR A 297 -1.92 -30.31 14.67
N GLN A 298 -1.53 -29.59 15.72
CA GLN A 298 -2.45 -28.78 16.53
C GLN A 298 -3.19 -27.76 15.64
N LEU A 299 -2.46 -27.04 14.78
CA LEU A 299 -3.08 -26.11 13.84
C LEU A 299 -4.01 -26.84 12.83
N ALA A 300 -3.66 -28.02 12.34
CA ALA A 300 -4.56 -28.82 11.50
C ALA A 300 -5.85 -29.27 12.24
N ALA A 301 -5.79 -29.44 13.56
CA ALA A 301 -6.91 -29.92 14.37
C ALA A 301 -7.89 -28.83 14.85
N VAL A 302 -7.46 -27.57 15.04
CA VAL A 302 -8.30 -26.52 15.68
C VAL A 302 -9.65 -26.26 15.00
N ARG A 303 -9.80 -26.53 13.69
CA ARG A 303 -11.10 -26.49 12.99
C ARG A 303 -12.16 -27.37 13.66
N GLY A 304 -11.76 -28.52 14.22
CA GLY A 304 -12.67 -29.44 14.93
C GLY A 304 -13.05 -29.00 16.34
N LEU A 305 -12.32 -28.05 16.93
CA LEU A 305 -12.55 -27.54 18.28
C LEU A 305 -13.45 -26.29 18.32
N ALA A 306 -13.60 -25.58 17.19
CA ALA A 306 -14.38 -24.35 17.13
C ALA A 306 -15.90 -24.60 17.13
N SER A 307 -16.57 -24.08 18.15
CA SER A 307 -18.00 -24.24 18.39
C SER A 307 -18.88 -23.50 17.37
N PRO A 308 -19.95 -24.13 16.84
CA PRO A 308 -21.00 -23.45 16.09
C PRO A 308 -21.92 -22.53 16.92
N SER A 309 -21.82 -22.54 18.26
CA SER A 309 -22.78 -21.85 19.15
C SER A 309 -22.18 -20.76 20.03
N ALA A 310 -20.86 -20.61 20.07
CA ALA A 310 -20.16 -19.60 20.85
C ALA A 310 -18.78 -19.27 20.25
N THR A 311 -18.28 -18.05 20.49
CA THR A 311 -16.90 -17.68 20.12
C THR A 311 -15.91 -18.63 20.80
N THR A 312 -15.08 -19.29 20.00
CA THR A 312 -14.02 -20.17 20.49
C THR A 312 -12.67 -19.46 20.42
N TYR A 313 -11.95 -19.45 21.54
CA TYR A 313 -10.69 -18.73 21.69
C TYR A 313 -9.50 -19.66 21.44
N PHE A 314 -8.53 -19.19 20.66
CA PHE A 314 -7.27 -19.87 20.33
C PHE A 314 -6.09 -18.92 20.55
N LYS A 315 -4.95 -19.45 21.00
CA LYS A 315 -3.73 -18.66 21.18
C LYS A 315 -2.48 -19.41 20.74
N MET A 316 -1.68 -18.83 19.87
CA MET A 316 -0.37 -19.38 19.53
C MET A 316 0.63 -19.16 20.67
N ILE A 317 1.47 -20.15 20.93
CA ILE A 317 2.59 -20.05 21.88
C ILE A 317 3.94 -20.34 21.23
N ASP A 318 3.95 -20.90 20.03
CA ASP A 318 5.16 -21.09 19.24
C ASP A 318 4.93 -20.84 17.74
N ASP A 319 6.01 -20.74 16.98
CA ASP A 319 5.96 -20.62 15.52
C ASP A 319 5.67 -21.98 14.87
N VAL A 320 4.88 -21.99 13.79
CA VAL A 320 4.29 -23.21 13.21
C VAL A 320 4.63 -23.31 11.72
N ASP A 321 5.45 -24.30 11.33
CA ASP A 321 5.78 -24.59 9.93
C ASP A 321 4.88 -25.70 9.38
N MET A 322 4.06 -25.39 8.37
CA MET A 322 3.10 -26.33 7.77
C MET A 322 3.69 -27.22 6.66
N THR A 323 5.02 -27.28 6.50
CA THR A 323 5.69 -28.10 5.48
C THR A 323 5.26 -29.57 5.57
N GLY A 324 4.52 -30.04 4.57
CA GLY A 324 4.05 -31.44 4.49
C GLY A 324 2.78 -31.75 5.28
N VAL A 325 2.21 -30.78 6.01
CA VAL A 325 1.00 -30.98 6.83
C VAL A 325 -0.23 -30.51 6.07
N SER A 326 -1.26 -31.36 6.02
CA SER A 326 -2.54 -31.02 5.40
C SER A 326 -3.37 -30.12 6.32
N TYR A 327 -4.00 -29.08 5.75
CA TYR A 327 -4.80 -28.10 6.51
C TYR A 327 -6.20 -27.94 5.91
N ALA A 328 -7.21 -27.88 6.78
CA ALA A 328 -8.60 -27.58 6.44
C ALA A 328 -9.01 -26.25 7.11
N PRO A 329 -9.37 -25.19 6.35
CA PRO A 329 -9.70 -23.89 6.90
C PRO A 329 -10.92 -23.89 7.81
N PHE A 330 -10.91 -23.03 8.83
CA PHE A 330 -12.09 -22.71 9.63
C PHE A 330 -13.29 -22.33 8.74
N ASN A 331 -14.48 -22.83 9.09
CA ASN A 331 -15.72 -22.72 8.30
C ASN A 331 -15.71 -23.31 6.86
N GLU A 332 -14.65 -24.01 6.40
CA GLU A 332 -14.78 -24.87 5.20
C GLU A 332 -15.80 -25.99 5.49
N ASP A 333 -16.74 -26.25 4.58
CA ASP A 333 -17.80 -27.28 4.68
C ASP A 333 -18.67 -27.31 5.97
N ILE A 334 -18.91 -26.15 6.60
CA ILE A 334 -19.77 -26.03 7.79
C ILE A 334 -21.08 -25.28 7.47
N SER A 335 -22.21 -25.82 7.93
CA SER A 335 -23.55 -25.21 7.79
C SER A 335 -23.58 -23.78 8.33
N ASP A 336 -24.10 -22.85 7.52
CA ASP A 336 -24.24 -21.41 7.80
C ASP A 336 -22.95 -20.69 8.22
N TYR A 337 -21.80 -21.34 8.00
CA TYR A 337 -20.47 -20.90 8.44
C TYR A 337 -20.46 -20.53 9.94
N ALA A 338 -21.10 -21.35 10.77
CA ALA A 338 -21.51 -20.99 12.13
C ALA A 338 -20.35 -20.78 13.14
N GLN A 339 -19.12 -21.19 12.85
CA GLN A 339 -17.99 -20.99 13.78
C GLN A 339 -17.64 -19.50 13.89
N VAL A 340 -17.46 -19.04 15.12
CA VAL A 340 -16.92 -17.71 15.45
C VAL A 340 -15.64 -17.92 16.27
N VAL A 341 -14.57 -17.20 15.91
CA VAL A 341 -13.21 -17.49 16.37
C VAL A 341 -12.55 -16.23 16.91
N ASP A 342 -11.92 -16.31 18.07
CA ASP A 342 -10.91 -15.34 18.53
C ASP A 342 -9.54 -16.00 18.40
N PHE A 343 -8.70 -15.51 17.47
CA PHE A 343 -7.41 -16.12 17.14
C PHE A 343 -6.26 -15.17 17.50
N ASN A 344 -5.65 -15.41 18.65
CA ASN A 344 -4.51 -14.66 19.17
C ASN A 344 -3.21 -15.25 18.62
N GLY A 345 -2.59 -14.60 17.64
CA GLY A 345 -1.29 -14.98 17.10
C GLY A 345 -0.13 -14.74 18.07
N ASN A 346 -0.29 -13.91 19.11
CA ASN A 346 0.67 -13.73 20.20
C ASN A 346 2.10 -13.35 19.72
N GLY A 347 2.21 -12.67 18.58
CA GLY A 347 3.46 -12.32 17.91
C GLY A 347 4.12 -13.44 17.11
N LYS A 348 3.45 -14.59 16.95
CA LYS A 348 3.97 -15.81 16.29
C LYS A 348 3.63 -15.89 14.80
N THR A 349 4.28 -16.83 14.14
CA THR A 349 4.27 -17.05 12.69
C THR A 349 3.68 -18.41 12.33
N ILE A 350 2.73 -18.43 11.39
CA ILE A 350 2.33 -19.63 10.66
C ILE A 350 3.02 -19.57 9.29
N SER A 351 3.86 -20.56 8.98
CA SER A 351 4.66 -20.59 7.75
C SER A 351 4.14 -21.63 6.75
N LYS A 352 4.21 -21.28 5.44
CA LYS A 352 4.00 -22.16 4.28
C LYS A 352 2.62 -22.83 4.22
N LEU A 353 1.58 -22.17 4.75
CA LEU A 353 0.20 -22.65 4.68
C LEU A 353 -0.25 -22.78 3.21
N GLY A 354 -0.68 -23.98 2.80
CA GLY A 354 -1.13 -24.30 1.43
C GLY A 354 -2.61 -24.00 1.13
N LYS A 355 -3.31 -23.40 2.09
CA LYS A 355 -4.73 -23.02 2.08
C LYS A 355 -4.89 -21.67 2.80
N SER A 356 -6.04 -21.03 2.70
CA SER A 356 -6.39 -19.89 3.57
C SER A 356 -6.51 -20.34 5.03
N LEU A 357 -6.21 -19.48 6.01
CA LEU A 357 -6.44 -19.80 7.43
C LEU A 357 -7.95 -19.93 7.73
N PHE A 358 -8.76 -19.03 7.17
CA PHE A 358 -10.22 -19.07 7.24
C PHE A 358 -10.84 -19.21 5.83
N TYR A 359 -11.82 -20.10 5.66
CA TYR A 359 -12.66 -20.07 4.46
C TYR A 359 -13.67 -18.94 4.57
N VAL A 360 -14.46 -18.94 5.66
CA VAL A 360 -15.30 -17.80 6.07
C VAL A 360 -14.88 -17.37 7.47
N PHE A 361 -14.26 -16.20 7.57
CA PHE A 361 -13.88 -15.60 8.84
C PHE A 361 -15.07 -14.91 9.53
N LYS A 362 -15.21 -15.15 10.83
CA LYS A 362 -16.11 -14.48 11.77
C LYS A 362 -15.41 -14.40 13.14
N GLY A 363 -15.42 -13.23 13.78
CA GLY A 363 -14.78 -12.97 15.07
C GLY A 363 -13.57 -12.05 14.96
N SER A 364 -12.48 -12.39 15.65
CA SER A 364 -11.27 -11.57 15.80
C SER A 364 -10.01 -12.37 15.47
N VAL A 365 -9.03 -11.74 14.82
CA VAL A 365 -7.69 -12.30 14.62
C VAL A 365 -6.63 -11.19 14.75
N TYR A 366 -5.59 -11.44 15.55
CA TYR A 366 -4.64 -10.39 15.90
C TYR A 366 -3.24 -10.91 16.24
N ASP A 367 -2.24 -10.04 16.10
CA ASP A 367 -0.83 -10.27 16.43
C ASP A 367 -0.23 -11.53 15.77
N LEU A 368 -0.49 -11.73 14.47
CA LEU A 368 -0.17 -12.96 13.73
C LEU A 368 0.66 -12.67 12.48
N THR A 369 1.71 -13.45 12.23
CA THR A 369 2.44 -13.46 10.95
C THR A 369 2.11 -14.71 10.12
N LEU A 370 2.01 -14.56 8.81
CA LEU A 370 1.70 -15.61 7.82
C LEU A 370 2.79 -15.57 6.72
N ASP A 371 3.85 -16.37 6.89
CA ASP A 371 5.05 -16.33 6.02
C ASP A 371 5.06 -17.42 4.94
N GLN A 372 5.49 -17.10 3.72
CA GLN A 372 5.65 -18.05 2.60
C GLN A 372 4.39 -18.86 2.24
N CYS A 373 3.21 -18.47 2.75
CA CYS A 373 1.94 -19.13 2.49
C CYS A 373 1.59 -19.02 1.00
N SER A 374 1.22 -20.14 0.38
CA SER A 374 1.04 -20.26 -1.07
C SER A 374 -0.29 -20.93 -1.39
N ILE A 375 -1.25 -20.14 -1.86
CA ILE A 375 -2.64 -20.56 -2.06
C ILE A 375 -3.10 -20.36 -3.52
N THR A 376 -4.12 -21.12 -3.92
CA THR A 376 -4.80 -20.96 -5.22
C THR A 376 -6.23 -20.43 -5.11
N SER A 377 -6.67 -20.05 -3.90
CA SER A 377 -8.01 -19.52 -3.64
C SER A 377 -8.02 -17.98 -3.58
N ARG A 378 -8.63 -17.32 -2.59
CA ARG A 378 -8.93 -15.87 -2.66
C ARG A 378 -8.15 -14.95 -1.71
N GLY A 379 -7.55 -15.45 -0.63
CA GLY A 379 -6.76 -14.64 0.31
C GLY A 379 -6.14 -15.49 1.42
N ILE A 380 -4.89 -15.22 1.80
CA ILE A 380 -4.10 -16.09 2.70
C ILE A 380 -4.70 -16.13 4.12
N LEU A 381 -5.21 -15.00 4.62
CA LEU A 381 -5.92 -14.97 5.88
C LEU A 381 -7.35 -15.51 5.71
N ALA A 382 -8.12 -14.94 4.79
CA ALA A 382 -9.52 -15.32 4.59
C ALA A 382 -9.94 -15.29 3.11
N GLU A 383 -10.71 -16.29 2.65
CA GLU A 383 -11.39 -16.17 1.36
C GLU A 383 -12.56 -15.20 1.42
N TYR A 384 -13.38 -15.33 2.47
CA TYR A 384 -14.51 -14.45 2.74
C TYR A 384 -14.51 -14.00 4.20
N ILE A 385 -15.03 -12.81 4.45
CA ILE A 385 -15.54 -12.38 5.74
C ILE A 385 -17.05 -12.21 5.59
N GLN A 386 -17.85 -12.72 6.54
CA GLN A 386 -19.32 -12.66 6.44
C GLN A 386 -19.97 -12.14 7.72
N GLY A 387 -20.73 -11.05 7.61
CA GLY A 387 -21.44 -10.42 8.72
C GLY A 387 -20.62 -9.35 9.43
N THR A 388 -21.08 -8.99 10.63
CA THR A 388 -20.75 -7.73 11.32
C THR A 388 -19.86 -7.92 12.55
N GLY A 389 -19.12 -6.86 12.91
CA GLY A 389 -18.40 -6.78 14.19
C GLY A 389 -17.03 -7.46 14.21
N HIS A 390 -16.56 -7.95 13.07
CA HIS A 390 -15.30 -8.69 12.96
C HIS A 390 -14.07 -7.77 12.99
N SER A 391 -12.97 -8.24 13.58
CA SER A 391 -11.73 -7.46 13.74
C SER A 391 -10.48 -8.19 13.25
N ILE A 392 -9.56 -7.44 12.64
CA ILE A 392 -8.27 -7.93 12.12
C ILE A 392 -7.21 -6.89 12.49
N THR A 393 -6.30 -7.20 13.41
CA THR A 393 -5.39 -6.20 14.00
C THR A 393 -3.95 -6.69 14.07
N ASN A 394 -2.98 -5.96 13.52
CA ASN A 394 -1.57 -6.38 13.48
C ASN A 394 -1.39 -7.81 12.92
N VAL A 395 -2.11 -8.12 11.83
CA VAL A 395 -1.92 -9.36 11.07
C VAL A 395 -1.04 -9.06 9.88
N ASN A 396 0.04 -9.83 9.74
CA ASN A 396 1.09 -9.59 8.75
C ASN A 396 1.23 -10.81 7.82
N ILE A 397 1.40 -10.57 6.53
CA ILE A 397 1.71 -11.59 5.53
C ILE A 397 3.06 -11.23 4.90
N THR A 398 3.96 -12.21 4.84
CA THR A 398 5.32 -12.05 4.32
C THR A 398 5.57 -13.10 3.23
N ASN A 399 6.21 -12.71 2.13
CA ASN A 399 6.68 -13.60 1.06
C ASN A 399 5.58 -14.50 0.44
N GLY A 400 4.31 -14.10 0.52
CA GLY A 400 3.17 -14.96 0.16
C GLY A 400 2.93 -15.11 -1.34
N THR A 401 2.17 -16.12 -1.74
CA THR A 401 1.68 -16.29 -3.11
C THR A 401 0.19 -16.59 -3.14
N VAL A 402 -0.56 -15.83 -3.93
CA VAL A 402 -1.97 -16.07 -4.24
C VAL A 402 -2.10 -16.19 -5.76
N ASN A 403 -2.18 -17.42 -6.26
CA ASN A 403 -2.28 -17.70 -7.70
C ASN A 403 -3.67 -18.24 -8.05
N SER A 404 -4.61 -17.32 -8.25
CA SER A 404 -6.04 -17.63 -8.31
C SER A 404 -6.61 -17.59 -9.73
N SER A 405 -7.47 -18.55 -10.05
CA SER A 405 -8.36 -18.49 -11.21
C SER A 405 -9.69 -17.78 -10.90
N ALA A 406 -9.93 -17.43 -9.63
CA ALA A 406 -11.17 -16.85 -9.15
C ALA A 406 -11.27 -15.32 -9.35
N ASP A 407 -12.46 -14.81 -9.05
CA ASP A 407 -12.72 -13.39 -8.86
C ASP A 407 -12.45 -12.97 -7.40
N ASN A 408 -12.50 -11.68 -7.07
CA ASN A 408 -12.39 -11.12 -5.71
C ASN A 408 -11.20 -11.71 -4.92
N VAL A 409 -9.98 -11.38 -5.35
CA VAL A 409 -8.72 -11.97 -4.87
C VAL A 409 -7.89 -10.92 -4.16
N GLY A 410 -7.57 -11.13 -2.88
CA GLY A 410 -6.66 -10.30 -2.09
C GLY A 410 -5.39 -11.07 -1.75
N GLY A 411 -4.31 -10.39 -1.37
CA GLY A 411 -3.19 -11.04 -0.68
C GLY A 411 -3.63 -11.56 0.70
N MET A 412 -4.38 -10.74 1.44
CA MET A 412 -4.89 -11.07 2.78
C MET A 412 -6.32 -11.62 2.73
N ILE A 413 -7.26 -10.86 2.16
CA ILE A 413 -8.71 -11.16 2.21
C ILE A 413 -9.31 -11.10 0.81
N GLY A 414 -9.99 -12.17 0.40
CA GLY A 414 -10.67 -12.23 -0.89
C GLY A 414 -11.85 -11.26 -1.00
N LYS A 415 -12.91 -11.50 -0.20
CA LYS A 415 -14.16 -10.73 -0.25
C LYS A 415 -14.71 -10.42 1.14
N VAL A 416 -15.29 -9.24 1.34
CA VAL A 416 -16.01 -8.89 2.58
C VAL A 416 -17.49 -8.69 2.25
N ASN A 417 -18.36 -9.52 2.83
CA ASN A 417 -19.80 -9.51 2.57
C ASN A 417 -20.58 -9.21 3.86
N ASN A 418 -21.58 -8.33 3.77
CA ASN A 418 -22.66 -8.22 4.74
C ASN A 418 -23.94 -8.70 4.08
N GLY A 419 -24.75 -9.49 4.78
CA GLY A 419 -26.07 -9.91 4.29
C GLY A 419 -27.12 -8.79 4.30
N THR A 420 -26.77 -7.59 4.75
CA THR A 420 -27.66 -6.44 4.91
C THR A 420 -26.82 -5.15 4.93
N GLU A 421 -27.19 -4.13 4.15
CA GLU A 421 -26.46 -2.85 4.12
C GLU A 421 -26.40 -2.16 5.50
N GLY A 422 -25.30 -1.44 5.76
CA GLY A 422 -25.25 -0.37 6.77
C GLY A 422 -25.36 -0.71 8.26
N THR A 423 -25.45 -1.99 8.68
CA THR A 423 -25.76 -2.32 10.09
C THR A 423 -24.56 -2.53 11.02
N ALA A 424 -23.38 -2.95 10.53
CA ALA A 424 -22.08 -2.78 11.20
C ALA A 424 -20.89 -3.09 10.28
N SER A 425 -19.68 -2.71 10.70
CA SER A 425 -18.45 -2.83 9.90
C SER A 425 -17.65 -4.10 10.17
N VAL A 426 -16.67 -4.35 9.29
CA VAL A 426 -15.45 -5.11 9.59
C VAL A 426 -14.29 -4.12 9.76
N THR A 427 -13.46 -4.32 10.79
CA THR A 427 -12.36 -3.39 11.13
C THR A 427 -11.00 -4.04 10.88
N ILE A 428 -10.11 -3.36 10.16
CA ILE A 428 -8.79 -3.86 9.75
C ILE A 428 -7.72 -2.81 10.07
N THR A 429 -6.82 -3.10 11.01
CA THR A 429 -5.92 -2.09 11.61
C THR A 429 -4.47 -2.56 11.70
N GLY A 430 -3.53 -1.76 11.19
CA GLY A 430 -2.08 -2.01 11.35
C GLY A 430 -1.55 -3.26 10.66
N CYS A 431 -2.28 -3.78 9.66
CA CYS A 431 -1.96 -5.03 8.98
C CYS A 431 -1.04 -4.82 7.76
N THR A 432 0.01 -5.62 7.62
CA THR A 432 0.97 -5.52 6.49
C THR A 432 0.90 -6.73 5.56
N VAL A 433 1.02 -6.51 4.26
CA VAL A 433 1.27 -7.55 3.24
C VAL A 433 2.55 -7.18 2.51
N SER A 434 3.58 -8.02 2.61
CA SER A 434 4.94 -7.69 2.15
C SER A 434 5.57 -8.81 1.33
N GLY A 435 6.23 -8.47 0.21
CA GLY A 435 6.86 -9.45 -0.70
C GLY A 435 5.87 -10.37 -1.44
N THR A 436 4.56 -10.14 -1.29
CA THR A 436 3.52 -11.06 -1.74
C THR A 436 3.17 -10.87 -3.22
N SER A 437 3.04 -12.00 -3.94
CA SER A 437 2.56 -12.02 -5.33
C SER A 437 1.09 -12.43 -5.39
N VAL A 438 0.22 -11.55 -5.91
CA VAL A 438 -1.23 -11.76 -6.02
C VAL A 438 -1.64 -11.75 -7.49
N THR A 439 -2.26 -12.84 -7.96
CA THR A 439 -2.79 -12.97 -9.32
C THR A 439 -4.24 -13.47 -9.28
N GLY A 440 -5.12 -12.83 -10.05
CA GLY A 440 -6.54 -13.16 -10.11
C GLY A 440 -7.24 -12.76 -11.42
N LYS A 441 -8.53 -13.07 -11.53
CA LYS A 441 -9.27 -12.96 -12.79
C LYS A 441 -10.12 -11.68 -12.96
N GLY A 442 -10.85 -11.23 -11.95
CA GLY A 442 -11.82 -10.14 -12.09
C GLY A 442 -11.44 -8.88 -11.31
N VAL A 443 -11.61 -8.93 -9.99
CA VAL A 443 -11.22 -7.92 -9.00
C VAL A 443 -10.03 -8.44 -8.20
N VAL A 444 -8.90 -7.72 -8.22
CA VAL A 444 -7.65 -8.17 -7.55
C VAL A 444 -6.99 -7.04 -6.75
N GLY A 445 -6.65 -7.28 -5.49
CA GLY A 445 -5.96 -6.31 -4.63
C GLY A 445 -4.78 -6.88 -3.87
N GLY A 446 -3.79 -6.05 -3.52
CA GLY A 446 -2.64 -6.50 -2.73
C GLY A 446 -3.02 -6.91 -1.30
N VAL A 447 -3.99 -6.22 -0.67
CA VAL A 447 -4.52 -6.59 0.66
C VAL A 447 -5.91 -7.19 0.55
N LEU A 448 -6.86 -6.47 -0.08
CA LEU A 448 -8.28 -6.85 -0.16
C LEU A 448 -8.71 -7.05 -1.62
N GLY A 449 -9.37 -8.15 -1.97
CA GLY A 449 -9.95 -8.32 -3.30
C GLY A 449 -11.12 -7.35 -3.52
N PHE A 450 -12.29 -7.71 -2.98
CA PHE A 450 -13.52 -6.92 -3.07
C PHE A 450 -14.25 -6.83 -1.71
N PRO A 451 -13.97 -5.81 -0.89
CA PRO A 451 -14.82 -5.46 0.25
C PRO A 451 -16.13 -4.85 -0.25
N GLU A 452 -17.15 -5.69 -0.47
CA GLU A 452 -18.50 -5.26 -0.89
C GLU A 452 -19.24 -4.57 0.26
N ALA A 453 -19.02 -5.06 1.48
CA ALA A 453 -19.54 -4.54 2.74
C ALA A 453 -18.76 -3.33 3.28
N MET A 454 -19.37 -2.64 4.24
CA MET A 454 -18.73 -1.59 5.04
C MET A 454 -17.45 -2.09 5.74
N VAL A 455 -16.30 -1.57 5.33
CA VAL A 455 -15.01 -1.75 6.01
C VAL A 455 -14.47 -0.46 6.61
N VAL A 456 -13.81 -0.57 7.76
CA VAL A 456 -13.02 0.50 8.38
C VAL A 456 -11.57 0.03 8.41
N VAL A 457 -10.72 0.66 7.60
CA VAL A 457 -9.32 0.24 7.41
C VAL A 457 -8.39 1.38 7.85
N SER A 458 -7.40 1.08 8.70
CA SER A 458 -6.46 2.10 9.19
C SER A 458 -5.03 1.61 9.36
N GLY A 459 -4.04 2.41 8.92
CA GLY A 459 -2.61 2.14 9.11
C GLY A 459 -2.09 0.85 8.45
N CYS A 460 -2.81 0.29 7.48
CA CYS A 460 -2.47 -0.97 6.81
C CYS A 460 -1.56 -0.73 5.58
N LYS A 461 -0.72 -1.71 5.22
CA LYS A 461 0.31 -1.56 4.17
C LYS A 461 0.38 -2.72 3.19
N PHE A 462 0.56 -2.42 1.90
CA PHE A 462 1.10 -3.36 0.91
C PHE A 462 2.52 -2.91 0.51
N THR A 463 3.50 -3.80 0.45
CA THR A 463 4.88 -3.43 0.09
C THR A 463 5.67 -4.52 -0.64
N GLY A 464 6.55 -4.13 -1.57
CA GLY A 464 7.50 -5.04 -2.22
C GLY A 464 6.88 -6.18 -3.05
N GLY A 465 5.59 -6.09 -3.37
CA GLY A 465 4.80 -7.17 -3.97
C GLY A 465 4.30 -6.85 -5.38
N THR A 466 3.70 -7.85 -6.03
CA THR A 466 3.11 -7.71 -7.38
C THR A 466 1.62 -8.07 -7.35
N VAL A 467 0.78 -7.22 -7.94
CA VAL A 467 -0.67 -7.45 -8.06
C VAL A 467 -1.07 -7.50 -9.54
N THR A 468 -1.65 -8.60 -10.00
CA THR A 468 -1.99 -8.83 -11.41
C THR A 468 -3.44 -9.26 -11.60
N ALA A 469 -4.21 -8.47 -12.34
CA ALA A 469 -5.56 -8.84 -12.79
C ALA A 469 -5.56 -9.14 -14.29
N SER A 470 -6.21 -10.24 -14.69
CA SER A 470 -6.48 -10.55 -16.10
C SER A 470 -7.85 -10.04 -16.60
N GLY A 471 -8.54 -9.26 -15.77
CA GLY A 471 -9.86 -8.67 -16.01
C GLY A 471 -10.00 -7.28 -15.39
N ARG A 472 -11.21 -6.94 -14.95
CA ARG A 472 -11.68 -5.55 -14.83
C ARG A 472 -10.91 -4.65 -13.88
N TYR A 473 -10.63 -5.07 -12.65
CA TYR A 473 -10.22 -4.17 -11.56
C TYR A 473 -8.93 -4.63 -10.87
N VAL A 474 -7.97 -3.73 -10.70
CA VAL A 474 -6.74 -3.99 -9.94
C VAL A 474 -6.31 -2.79 -9.09
N GLY A 475 -5.87 -3.05 -7.86
CA GLY A 475 -5.29 -2.03 -6.97
C GLY A 475 -4.17 -2.58 -6.09
N GLY A 476 -3.17 -1.77 -5.74
CA GLY A 476 -2.11 -2.20 -4.82
C GLY A 476 -2.61 -2.44 -3.39
N PHE A 477 -3.66 -1.74 -2.95
CA PHE A 477 -4.33 -2.00 -1.69
C PHE A 477 -5.59 -2.85 -1.87
N ALA A 478 -6.55 -2.41 -2.70
CA ALA A 478 -7.77 -3.16 -2.97
C ALA A 478 -8.23 -3.11 -4.44
N GLY A 479 -8.79 -4.20 -4.96
CA GLY A 479 -9.18 -4.27 -6.37
C GLY A 479 -10.33 -3.33 -6.71
N SER A 480 -11.41 -3.37 -5.95
CA SER A 480 -12.53 -2.41 -5.99
C SER A 480 -13.13 -2.29 -4.60
N THR A 481 -13.73 -1.15 -4.28
CA THR A 481 -14.56 -1.01 -3.08
C THR A 481 -16.02 -1.34 -3.38
N GLY A 482 -16.78 -1.73 -2.36
CA GLY A 482 -18.23 -1.93 -2.42
C GLY A 482 -19.06 -0.66 -2.35
N ASN A 483 -20.38 -0.84 -2.39
CA ASN A 483 -21.36 0.26 -2.40
C ASN A 483 -21.74 0.73 -0.98
N ASP A 484 -21.17 0.13 0.07
CA ASP A 484 -21.36 0.50 1.48
C ASP A 484 -20.40 1.62 1.92
N THR A 485 -20.73 2.30 3.03
CA THR A 485 -19.99 3.45 3.58
C THR A 485 -18.64 3.06 4.19
N SER A 486 -17.67 2.73 3.35
CA SER A 486 -16.34 2.27 3.77
C SER A 486 -15.33 3.40 3.96
N THR A 487 -14.35 3.21 4.85
CA THR A 487 -13.27 4.18 5.11
C THR A 487 -11.89 3.55 5.07
N TYR A 488 -10.92 4.30 4.54
CA TYR A 488 -9.50 3.94 4.50
C TYR A 488 -8.69 5.13 5.00
N THR A 489 -7.85 4.93 6.03
CA THR A 489 -7.14 6.03 6.72
C THR A 489 -5.67 5.69 6.90
N ASP A 490 -4.78 6.57 6.43
CA ASP A 490 -3.31 6.47 6.59
C ASP A 490 -2.70 5.14 6.09
N CYS A 491 -3.37 4.48 5.14
CA CYS A 491 -2.92 3.21 4.54
C CYS A 491 -1.93 3.44 3.38
N GLN A 492 -1.04 2.48 3.14
CA GLN A 492 0.14 2.65 2.28
C GLN A 492 0.25 1.54 1.22
N VAL A 493 0.77 1.89 0.04
CA VAL A 493 1.24 0.95 -1.00
C VAL A 493 2.62 1.38 -1.46
N GLU A 494 3.66 0.56 -1.27
CA GLU A 494 5.06 0.93 -1.60
C GLU A 494 5.79 -0.18 -2.37
N ASP A 495 6.85 0.16 -3.11
CA ASP A 495 7.73 -0.79 -3.82
C ASP A 495 6.99 -1.86 -4.66
N ALA A 496 5.80 -1.51 -5.15
CA ALA A 496 4.85 -2.45 -5.74
C ALA A 496 4.81 -2.37 -7.27
N THR A 497 4.48 -3.50 -7.91
CA THR A 497 4.15 -3.55 -9.33
C THR A 497 2.69 -3.96 -9.53
N ILE A 498 1.91 -3.10 -10.20
CA ILE A 498 0.48 -3.29 -10.46
C ILE A 498 0.26 -3.53 -11.94
N ASN A 499 -0.28 -4.68 -12.32
CA ASN A 499 -0.47 -5.09 -13.71
C ASN A 499 -1.97 -5.12 -14.07
N ALA A 500 -2.44 -4.04 -14.70
CA ALA A 500 -3.81 -3.88 -15.21
C ALA A 500 -3.99 -4.63 -16.54
N ASN A 501 -3.88 -5.96 -16.47
CA ASN A 501 -3.69 -6.87 -17.61
C ASN A 501 -5.01 -7.38 -18.23
N SER A 502 -6.08 -6.59 -18.16
CA SER A 502 -7.38 -6.90 -18.79
C SER A 502 -7.29 -7.06 -20.31
N THR A 503 -8.35 -7.63 -20.90
CA THR A 503 -8.51 -7.83 -22.35
C THR A 503 -9.68 -7.06 -22.96
N ALA A 504 -10.46 -6.31 -22.15
CA ALA A 504 -11.64 -5.54 -22.59
C ALA A 504 -11.82 -4.18 -21.87
N ASP A 505 -11.89 -4.19 -20.54
CA ASP A 505 -12.05 -3.00 -19.67
C ASP A 505 -11.01 -3.12 -18.54
N ALA A 506 -10.13 -2.13 -18.39
CA ALA A 506 -9.01 -2.17 -17.43
C ALA A 506 -9.07 -0.97 -16.49
N ARG A 507 -9.25 -1.22 -15.20
CA ARG A 507 -9.38 -0.20 -14.14
C ARG A 507 -8.29 -0.43 -13.10
N GLY A 508 -7.18 0.29 -13.25
CA GLY A 508 -5.97 0.09 -12.47
C GLY A 508 -5.64 1.27 -11.56
N GLY A 509 -5.46 1.03 -10.27
CA GLY A 509 -4.99 2.03 -9.31
C GLY A 509 -3.70 1.61 -8.63
N GLY A 510 -2.87 2.57 -8.24
CA GLY A 510 -1.80 2.29 -7.28
C GLY A 510 -2.35 1.90 -5.91
N PHE A 511 -3.40 2.56 -5.44
CA PHE A 511 -4.12 2.23 -4.21
C PHE A 511 -5.33 1.32 -4.50
N VAL A 512 -6.29 1.80 -5.28
CA VAL A 512 -7.58 1.11 -5.51
C VAL A 512 -7.99 1.12 -6.98
N GLY A 513 -8.45 0.00 -7.55
CA GLY A 513 -8.88 -0.04 -8.96
C GLY A 513 -10.13 0.80 -9.25
N MET A 514 -11.13 0.76 -8.36
CA MET A 514 -12.31 1.62 -8.40
C MET A 514 -12.83 1.97 -6.99
N VAL A 515 -13.01 3.26 -6.74
CA VAL A 515 -13.53 3.85 -5.50
C VAL A 515 -15.00 4.24 -5.71
N GLN A 516 -15.90 3.62 -4.94
CA GLN A 516 -17.35 3.81 -5.05
C GLN A 516 -17.89 5.01 -4.26
N ASP A 517 -19.08 5.45 -4.65
CA ASP A 517 -19.76 6.67 -4.21
C ASP A 517 -19.82 6.92 -2.68
N LYS A 518 -20.10 5.88 -1.86
CA LYS A 518 -20.19 6.02 -0.39
C LYS A 518 -18.83 5.96 0.33
N VAL A 519 -17.72 5.77 -0.38
CA VAL A 519 -16.40 5.49 0.22
C VAL A 519 -15.59 6.77 0.44
N VAL A 520 -14.88 6.84 1.57
CA VAL A 520 -13.93 7.94 1.85
C VAL A 520 -12.53 7.44 2.19
N ILE A 521 -11.54 7.92 1.45
CA ILE A 521 -10.11 7.62 1.62
C ILE A 521 -9.40 8.88 2.16
N ARG A 522 -8.58 8.76 3.20
CA ARG A 522 -7.93 9.89 3.90
C ARG A 522 -6.47 9.61 4.23
N GLY A 523 -5.56 10.51 3.88
CA GLY A 523 -4.14 10.43 4.25
C GLY A 523 -3.35 9.24 3.67
N CYS A 524 -3.95 8.47 2.76
CA CYS A 524 -3.33 7.27 2.22
C CYS A 524 -2.26 7.60 1.16
N THR A 525 -1.23 6.76 1.04
CA THR A 525 -0.12 6.96 0.10
C THR A 525 0.07 5.79 -0.86
N VAL A 526 0.49 6.13 -2.08
CA VAL A 526 1.08 5.21 -3.05
C VAL A 526 2.50 5.69 -3.34
N GLY A 527 3.48 4.81 -3.19
CA GLY A 527 4.90 5.07 -3.34
C GLY A 527 5.47 6.07 -2.33
N THR A 528 6.75 6.38 -2.53
CA THR A 528 7.52 7.37 -1.77
C THR A 528 8.30 8.27 -2.74
N SER A 529 8.87 9.37 -2.23
CA SER A 529 9.76 10.23 -3.02
C SER A 529 11.00 9.50 -3.56
N SER A 530 11.42 8.40 -2.91
CA SER A 530 12.51 7.53 -3.33
C SER A 530 12.09 6.35 -4.22
N SER A 531 10.80 5.96 -4.23
CA SER A 531 10.33 4.78 -4.96
C SER A 531 8.90 4.97 -5.48
N LYS A 532 8.76 5.07 -6.81
CA LYS A 532 7.45 5.17 -7.47
C LYS A 532 6.86 3.77 -7.69
N VAL A 533 5.61 3.56 -7.29
CA VAL A 533 4.86 2.33 -7.62
C VAL A 533 4.68 2.25 -9.13
N VAL A 534 4.99 1.09 -9.71
CA VAL A 534 4.95 0.86 -11.15
C VAL A 534 3.58 0.30 -11.53
N ILE A 535 2.87 0.98 -12.43
CA ILE A 535 1.55 0.57 -12.90
C ILE A 535 1.63 0.31 -14.40
N ASN A 536 1.49 -0.95 -14.79
CA ASN A 536 1.59 -1.40 -16.17
C ASN A 536 0.20 -1.66 -16.75
N THR A 537 -0.07 -1.16 -17.96
CA THR A 537 -1.29 -1.45 -18.73
C THR A 537 -0.99 -1.76 -20.19
N LYS A 538 -1.96 -2.30 -20.92
CA LYS A 538 -1.84 -2.77 -22.30
C LYS A 538 -3.13 -2.53 -23.08
N GLU A 539 -3.05 -2.55 -24.41
CA GLU A 539 -4.22 -2.51 -25.30
C GLU A 539 -5.27 -3.60 -24.97
N PRO A 540 -6.58 -3.30 -25.08
CA PRO A 540 -7.62 -4.33 -25.03
C PRO A 540 -7.52 -5.19 -26.29
N THR A 541 -7.47 -6.52 -26.14
CA THR A 541 -7.39 -7.43 -27.29
C THR A 541 -8.72 -7.58 -28.03
N LYS A 542 -9.80 -7.03 -27.49
CA LYS A 542 -11.12 -6.94 -28.15
C LYS A 542 -11.42 -5.51 -28.59
N LYS A 543 -11.92 -5.39 -29.81
CA LYS A 543 -12.57 -4.19 -30.35
C LYS A 543 -14.03 -4.51 -30.66
N ASP A 544 -14.83 -4.67 -29.62
CA ASP A 544 -16.30 -4.71 -29.78
C ASP A 544 -16.79 -3.27 -30.05
N ASP A 545 -17.49 -3.03 -31.17
CA ASP A 545 -17.91 -1.69 -31.65
C ASP A 545 -18.96 -0.99 -30.77
N THR A 546 -19.51 -1.69 -29.77
CA THR A 546 -20.47 -1.14 -28.81
C THR A 546 -19.76 -0.51 -27.62
N ALA A 547 -19.61 0.82 -27.65
CA ALA A 547 -19.36 1.70 -26.50
C ALA A 547 -18.25 1.27 -25.51
N TYR A 548 -17.05 1.83 -25.72
CA TYR A 548 -16.03 2.04 -24.68
C TYR A 548 -15.32 0.80 -24.09
N ASN A 549 -14.52 0.12 -24.93
CA ASN A 549 -13.33 -0.63 -24.46
C ASN A 549 -12.29 0.39 -23.95
N VAL A 550 -12.44 0.84 -22.70
CA VAL A 550 -11.68 1.96 -22.12
C VAL A 550 -10.75 1.47 -21.01
N ILE A 551 -9.51 1.94 -21.08
CA ILE A 551 -8.50 1.78 -20.04
C ILE A 551 -8.55 3.02 -19.15
N ASN A 552 -8.85 2.82 -17.88
CA ASN A 552 -8.87 3.86 -16.84
C ASN A 552 -7.78 3.52 -15.82
N VAL A 553 -6.66 4.25 -15.81
CA VAL A 553 -5.55 3.95 -14.89
C VAL A 553 -5.10 5.21 -14.18
N GLY A 554 -4.97 5.15 -12.87
CA GLY A 554 -4.50 6.27 -12.05
C GLY A 554 -3.38 5.87 -11.10
N GLY A 555 -2.44 6.78 -10.87
CA GLY A 555 -1.39 6.59 -9.87
C GLY A 555 -1.93 6.30 -8.46
N PHE A 556 -3.12 6.83 -8.14
CA PHE A 556 -3.87 6.48 -6.94
C PHE A 556 -5.04 5.53 -7.24
N THR A 557 -5.92 5.88 -8.19
CA THR A 557 -7.11 5.06 -8.53
C THR A 557 -7.47 5.02 -10.01
N GLY A 558 -7.88 3.86 -10.51
CA GLY A 558 -8.38 3.75 -11.88
C GLY A 558 -9.65 4.56 -12.11
N VAL A 559 -10.59 4.50 -11.17
CA VAL A 559 -11.91 5.15 -11.23
C VAL A 559 -12.30 5.70 -9.86
N CYS A 560 -12.84 6.93 -9.81
CA CYS A 560 -13.32 7.56 -8.57
C CYS A 560 -14.74 8.11 -8.71
N TYR A 561 -15.69 7.53 -7.96
CA TYR A 561 -17.01 8.08 -7.67
C TYR A 561 -17.11 8.60 -6.23
N GLY A 562 -16.35 8.00 -5.30
CA GLY A 562 -16.32 8.39 -3.89
C GLY A 562 -15.48 9.63 -3.59
N THR A 563 -15.04 9.73 -2.33
CA THR A 563 -14.22 10.85 -1.82
C THR A 563 -12.79 10.42 -1.51
N ILE A 564 -11.80 11.20 -1.95
CA ILE A 564 -10.39 11.04 -1.56
C ILE A 564 -9.91 12.40 -1.01
N THR A 565 -9.40 12.43 0.21
CA THR A 565 -9.02 13.69 0.88
C THR A 565 -7.84 13.52 1.85
N LYS A 566 -7.53 14.55 2.65
CA LYS A 566 -6.49 14.50 3.69
C LYS A 566 -7.01 13.93 5.02
N ASN A 567 -6.11 13.38 5.84
CA ASN A 567 -6.36 13.07 7.25
C ASN A 567 -5.62 14.09 8.13
N GLY A 568 -6.34 14.95 8.86
CA GLY A 568 -5.71 16.10 9.54
C GLY A 568 -4.96 16.98 8.54
N ASP A 569 -3.63 16.96 8.59
CA ASP A 569 -2.74 17.60 7.61
C ASP A 569 -2.02 16.63 6.66
N VAL A 570 -2.19 15.32 6.85
CA VAL A 570 -1.66 14.27 5.96
C VAL A 570 -2.46 14.22 4.67
N ARG A 571 -1.94 14.84 3.61
CA ARG A 571 -2.48 14.78 2.24
C ARG A 571 -2.40 13.35 1.68
N SER A 572 -3.40 12.90 0.92
CA SER A 572 -3.29 11.64 0.17
C SER A 572 -2.37 11.85 -1.05
N LYS A 573 -1.48 10.89 -1.35
CA LYS A 573 -0.42 11.08 -2.36
C LYS A 573 -0.23 9.88 -3.28
N ALA A 574 0.18 10.13 -4.53
CA ALA A 574 0.59 9.11 -5.48
C ALA A 574 1.94 9.43 -6.15
N TYR A 575 3.00 8.77 -5.69
CA TYR A 575 4.29 8.65 -6.38
C TYR A 575 4.21 7.42 -7.30
N ALA A 576 3.89 7.65 -8.59
CA ALA A 576 3.56 6.58 -9.52
C ALA A 576 4.29 6.69 -10.86
N LYS A 577 4.71 5.56 -11.43
CA LYS A 577 5.20 5.44 -12.81
C LYS A 577 4.18 4.62 -13.60
N ILE A 578 3.53 5.22 -14.59
CA ILE A 578 2.53 4.53 -15.41
C ILE A 578 3.16 4.18 -16.75
N THR A 579 3.22 2.89 -17.07
CA THR A 579 3.70 2.40 -18.37
C THR A 579 2.54 1.81 -19.16
N SER A 580 2.61 1.93 -20.49
CA SER A 580 1.65 1.28 -21.38
C SER A 580 2.37 0.67 -22.57
N THR A 581 2.00 -0.57 -22.91
CA THR A 581 2.42 -1.22 -24.18
C THR A 581 1.55 -0.81 -25.36
N ASN A 582 0.66 0.18 -25.21
CA ASN A 582 -0.20 0.66 -26.27
C ASN A 582 0.58 1.39 -27.38
N THR A 583 0.41 0.92 -28.61
CA THR A 583 1.01 1.48 -29.84
C THR A 583 0.00 2.12 -30.80
N GLN A 584 -1.29 2.14 -30.46
CA GLN A 584 -2.39 2.66 -31.27
C GLN A 584 -3.00 3.91 -30.62
N GLY A 585 -3.71 4.71 -31.40
CA GLY A 585 -4.39 5.93 -30.92
C GLY A 585 -5.68 5.68 -30.14
N THR A 586 -5.81 4.57 -29.40
CA THR A 586 -7.03 4.28 -28.61
C THR A 586 -7.14 5.22 -27.38
N PRO A 587 -8.37 5.46 -26.86
CA PRO A 587 -8.56 6.19 -25.62
C PRO A 587 -7.91 5.50 -24.42
N LEU A 588 -6.93 6.16 -23.81
CA LEU A 588 -6.28 5.74 -22.56
C LEU A 588 -6.51 6.83 -21.52
N LYS A 589 -7.52 6.66 -20.67
CA LYS A 589 -7.85 7.61 -19.60
C LYS A 589 -6.84 7.42 -18.45
N LEU A 590 -5.67 8.04 -18.58
CA LEU A 590 -4.54 7.87 -17.67
C LEU A 590 -4.32 9.13 -16.83
N GLY A 591 -4.29 8.99 -15.51
CA GLY A 591 -4.02 10.08 -14.57
C GLY A 591 -2.82 9.81 -13.68
N GLY A 592 -2.00 10.82 -13.38
CA GLY A 592 -0.99 10.68 -12.32
C GLY A 592 -1.61 10.44 -10.94
N PHE A 593 -2.89 10.78 -10.74
CA PHE A 593 -3.71 10.40 -9.60
C PHE A 593 -4.89 9.50 -9.99
N VAL A 594 -5.72 9.91 -10.96
CA VAL A 594 -7.01 9.27 -11.26
C VAL A 594 -7.25 9.05 -12.76
N GLY A 595 -7.57 7.82 -13.17
CA GLY A 595 -7.90 7.53 -14.58
C GLY A 595 -9.19 8.21 -15.03
N TYR A 596 -10.28 7.92 -14.33
CA TYR A 596 -11.63 8.48 -14.56
C TYR A 596 -12.21 9.05 -13.27
N HIS A 597 -12.62 10.33 -13.29
CA HIS A 597 -13.08 11.08 -12.13
C HIS A 597 -14.54 11.55 -12.27
N SER A 598 -15.38 11.14 -11.32
CA SER A 598 -16.82 11.43 -11.24
C SER A 598 -17.26 11.70 -9.77
N GLY A 599 -16.29 11.96 -8.88
CA GLY A 599 -16.47 12.05 -7.43
C GLY A 599 -15.88 13.32 -6.81
N THR A 600 -15.33 13.22 -5.60
CA THR A 600 -14.66 14.35 -4.91
C THR A 600 -13.22 14.00 -4.57
N ILE A 601 -12.26 14.80 -5.05
CA ILE A 601 -10.83 14.63 -4.72
C ILE A 601 -10.29 15.96 -4.20
N GLU A 602 -9.81 15.99 -2.97
CA GLU A 602 -9.39 17.23 -2.30
C GLU A 602 -8.03 17.06 -1.61
N TYR A 603 -7.21 18.09 -1.55
CA TYR A 603 -5.93 18.07 -0.83
C TYR A 603 -5.02 16.88 -1.18
N CYS A 604 -4.99 16.48 -2.46
CA CYS A 604 -4.24 15.32 -2.96
C CYS A 604 -3.04 15.73 -3.84
N ASP A 605 -1.98 14.92 -3.84
CA ASP A 605 -0.77 15.16 -4.65
C ASP A 605 -0.47 14.01 -5.61
N ALA A 606 -0.16 14.35 -6.86
CA ALA A 606 0.29 13.42 -7.90
C ALA A 606 1.76 13.72 -8.28
N ILE A 607 2.64 12.75 -8.13
CA ILE A 607 4.07 12.83 -8.46
C ILE A 607 4.38 11.73 -9.48
N CYS A 608 4.12 12.02 -10.73
CA CYS A 608 3.99 11.04 -11.80
C CYS A 608 5.27 10.86 -12.64
N ASP A 609 5.36 9.75 -13.37
CA ASP A 609 6.19 9.58 -14.56
C ASP A 609 5.33 8.84 -15.59
N MET A 610 5.00 9.54 -16.67
CA MET A 610 4.11 9.09 -17.74
C MET A 610 4.77 9.34 -19.10
N THR A 611 6.07 9.05 -19.17
CA THR A 611 6.92 9.24 -20.36
C THR A 611 6.78 8.11 -21.38
N GLY A 612 6.94 8.44 -22.67
CA GLY A 612 6.89 7.51 -23.80
C GLY A 612 5.50 7.13 -24.34
N LEU A 613 4.41 7.48 -23.65
CA LEU A 613 3.04 7.00 -23.94
C LEU A 613 2.46 7.56 -25.27
N LYS A 614 1.45 6.87 -25.81
CA LYS A 614 0.85 7.13 -27.14
C LYS A 614 -0.69 7.16 -27.18
N GLY A 615 -1.34 7.09 -26.02
CA GLY A 615 -2.81 7.16 -25.92
C GLY A 615 -3.38 8.57 -26.09
N GLN A 616 -4.70 8.65 -26.13
CA GLN A 616 -5.45 9.91 -25.97
C GLN A 616 -6.01 10.00 -24.54
N TYR A 617 -6.08 11.20 -23.96
CA TYR A 617 -6.60 11.49 -22.60
C TYR A 617 -5.64 11.17 -21.43
N ILE A 618 -4.41 11.69 -21.49
CA ILE A 618 -3.35 11.47 -20.48
C ILE A 618 -3.07 12.76 -19.71
N GLY A 619 -3.31 12.78 -18.39
CA GLY A 619 -3.20 13.97 -17.54
C GLY A 619 -2.36 13.78 -16.28
N GLY A 620 -1.52 14.75 -15.92
CA GLY A 620 -0.65 14.70 -14.73
C GLY A 620 -1.38 14.47 -13.40
N PHE A 621 -2.66 14.83 -13.32
CA PHE A 621 -3.57 14.48 -12.23
C PHE A 621 -4.67 13.51 -12.68
N ALA A 622 -5.45 13.89 -13.68
CA ALA A 622 -6.65 13.18 -14.11
C ALA A 622 -6.68 12.89 -15.62
N GLY A 623 -6.93 11.65 -16.02
CA GLY A 623 -7.09 11.29 -17.44
C GLY A 623 -8.38 11.85 -18.03
N TYR A 624 -9.50 11.68 -17.32
CA TYR A 624 -10.82 12.09 -17.79
C TYR A 624 -11.70 12.47 -16.60
N MET A 625 -12.31 13.65 -16.63
CA MET A 625 -13.27 14.08 -15.61
C MET A 625 -14.64 14.29 -16.26
N VAL A 626 -15.67 13.74 -15.62
CA VAL A 626 -17.08 13.82 -16.07
C VAL A 626 -17.92 14.60 -15.06
N PRO A 627 -19.15 15.02 -15.40
CA PRO A 627 -20.18 15.31 -14.40
C PRO A 627 -20.40 14.12 -13.44
N GLY A 628 -20.79 14.38 -12.20
CA GLY A 628 -21.20 13.33 -11.27
C GLY A 628 -22.68 12.98 -11.46
N ALA A 629 -23.07 11.75 -11.12
CA ALA A 629 -24.45 11.32 -11.31
C ALA A 629 -25.41 12.01 -10.31
N GLY A 630 -26.55 12.51 -10.82
CA GLY A 630 -27.57 13.16 -10.01
C GLY A 630 -27.18 14.56 -9.55
N THR A 631 -27.19 14.83 -8.24
CA THR A 631 -26.94 16.16 -7.67
C THR A 631 -25.47 16.46 -7.36
N ARG A 632 -24.52 15.65 -7.86
CA ARG A 632 -23.11 15.69 -7.46
C ARG A 632 -22.23 16.29 -8.55
N TYR A 633 -21.58 17.40 -8.25
CA TYR A 633 -20.54 17.97 -9.11
C TYR A 633 -19.22 17.25 -8.87
N SER A 634 -18.55 16.80 -9.94
CA SER A 634 -17.20 16.25 -9.80
C SER A 634 -16.23 17.35 -9.39
N LYS A 635 -15.62 17.19 -8.23
CA LYS A 635 -14.83 18.24 -7.57
C LYS A 635 -13.37 17.83 -7.48
N THR A 636 -12.48 18.77 -7.82
CA THR A 636 -11.03 18.65 -7.59
C THR A 636 -10.51 19.92 -6.93
N GLU A 637 -10.13 19.89 -5.65
CA GLU A 637 -9.78 21.10 -4.89
C GLU A 637 -8.47 21.00 -4.09
N ASN A 638 -7.65 22.06 -4.15
CA ASN A 638 -6.38 22.16 -3.40
C ASN A 638 -5.38 21.03 -3.74
N CYS A 639 -5.41 20.52 -4.98
CA CYS A 639 -4.62 19.37 -5.45
C CYS A 639 -3.39 19.80 -6.28
N THR A 640 -2.37 18.96 -6.32
CA THR A 640 -1.12 19.22 -7.07
C THR A 640 -0.79 18.10 -8.06
N ALA A 641 -0.16 18.47 -9.17
CA ALA A 641 0.45 17.55 -10.12
C ALA A 641 1.89 17.96 -10.45
N GLU A 642 2.80 16.99 -10.37
CA GLU A 642 4.22 17.13 -10.66
C GLU A 642 4.67 15.93 -11.50
N GLY A 643 5.47 16.20 -12.53
CA GLY A 643 6.18 15.17 -13.31
C GLY A 643 5.92 15.25 -14.81
N ASP A 644 6.62 14.39 -15.54
CA ASP A 644 6.62 14.41 -17.01
C ASP A 644 5.48 13.56 -17.59
N VAL A 645 4.67 14.20 -18.43
CA VAL A 645 3.47 13.64 -19.04
C VAL A 645 3.65 13.61 -20.56
N SER A 646 3.37 12.46 -21.18
CA SER A 646 3.39 12.33 -22.63
C SER A 646 2.18 11.58 -23.19
N GLY A 647 1.86 11.84 -24.45
CA GLY A 647 0.71 11.22 -25.12
C GLY A 647 0.58 11.62 -26.58
N ASN A 648 -0.59 11.36 -27.17
CA ASN A 648 -0.96 11.86 -28.49
C ASN A 648 -1.92 13.04 -28.37
N ASN A 649 -3.24 12.80 -28.31
CA ASN A 649 -4.23 13.88 -28.21
C ASN A 649 -4.66 14.12 -26.76
N PHE A 650 -5.00 15.37 -26.44
CA PHE A 650 -5.53 15.77 -25.13
C PHE A 650 -4.59 15.32 -24.00
N THR A 651 -3.34 15.74 -24.09
CA THR A 651 -2.28 15.44 -23.11
C THR A 651 -2.06 16.68 -22.23
N ALA A 652 -2.05 16.54 -20.91
CA ALA A 652 -2.07 17.70 -20.02
C ALA A 652 -1.28 17.56 -18.72
N GLY A 653 -0.86 18.69 -18.15
CA GLY A 653 -0.17 18.73 -16.86
C GLY A 653 -1.08 18.48 -15.65
N PHE A 654 -2.40 18.72 -15.76
CA PHE A 654 -3.38 18.42 -14.71
C PHE A 654 -4.48 17.48 -15.21
N THR A 655 -5.48 17.96 -15.94
CA THR A 655 -6.63 17.17 -16.40
C THR A 655 -6.65 17.05 -17.92
N ALA A 656 -6.60 15.84 -18.45
CA ALA A 656 -6.53 15.66 -19.91
C ALA A 656 -7.83 16.07 -20.62
N PHE A 657 -8.98 15.70 -20.08
CA PHE A 657 -10.30 16.05 -20.64
C PHE A 657 -11.34 16.31 -19.56
N VAL A 658 -12.17 17.34 -19.76
CA VAL A 658 -13.38 17.61 -18.97
C VAL A 658 -14.61 17.52 -19.88
N GLU A 659 -15.49 16.57 -19.57
CA GLU A 659 -16.66 16.24 -20.39
C GLU A 659 -17.77 17.29 -20.30
N GLY A 660 -18.47 17.48 -21.42
CA GLY A 660 -19.63 18.36 -21.54
C GLY A 660 -20.89 17.66 -21.05
N ASP A 661 -21.74 18.40 -20.37
CA ASP A 661 -22.71 17.82 -19.46
C ASP A 661 -24.07 17.42 -20.08
N VAL A 662 -24.73 16.48 -19.40
CA VAL A 662 -26.13 16.08 -19.60
C VAL A 662 -26.83 16.20 -18.24
N GLU A 663 -27.88 17.04 -18.16
CA GLU A 663 -28.78 17.30 -17.00
C GLU A 663 -28.48 18.50 -16.05
N GLY A 664 -27.40 19.25 -16.23
CA GLY A 664 -27.15 20.56 -15.57
C GLY A 664 -26.02 20.60 -14.54
N VAL A 665 -25.11 19.61 -14.54
CA VAL A 665 -24.04 19.41 -13.57
C VAL A 665 -22.68 19.79 -14.16
N VAL A 666 -22.07 20.88 -13.68
CA VAL A 666 -20.73 21.31 -14.15
C VAL A 666 -19.61 20.81 -13.23
N PRO A 667 -18.55 20.17 -13.76
CA PRO A 667 -17.37 19.83 -12.96
C PRO A 667 -16.62 21.07 -12.44
N VAL A 668 -15.95 20.95 -11.29
CA VAL A 668 -15.26 22.06 -10.61
C VAL A 668 -13.82 21.68 -10.30
N ILE A 669 -12.87 22.53 -10.71
CA ILE A 669 -11.45 22.45 -10.33
C ILE A 669 -11.06 23.78 -9.67
N SER A 670 -10.62 23.75 -8.42
CA SER A 670 -10.30 24.95 -7.64
C SER A 670 -8.94 24.84 -6.93
N ASN A 671 -8.17 25.93 -6.94
CA ASN A 671 -6.91 26.07 -6.19
C ASN A 671 -5.87 24.96 -6.50
N CYS A 672 -5.84 24.49 -7.76
CA CYS A 672 -5.01 23.35 -8.18
C CYS A 672 -3.77 23.78 -8.98
N THR A 673 -2.71 22.98 -8.95
CA THR A 673 -1.41 23.31 -9.58
C THR A 673 -0.84 22.19 -10.44
N ALA A 674 -0.12 22.53 -11.52
CA ALA A 674 0.60 21.59 -12.37
C ALA A 674 2.05 22.05 -12.69
N SER A 675 2.96 21.08 -12.82
CA SER A 675 4.39 21.28 -13.06
C SER A 675 5.06 20.07 -13.71
N GLY A 676 6.19 20.26 -14.38
CA GLY A 676 6.89 19.22 -15.17
C GLY A 676 6.88 19.53 -16.67
N THR A 677 6.94 18.52 -17.54
CA THR A 677 6.81 18.68 -19.00
C THR A 677 5.56 18.01 -19.55
N VAL A 678 5.00 18.59 -20.61
CA VAL A 678 3.86 18.03 -21.38
C VAL A 678 4.29 17.83 -22.83
N ALA A 679 4.42 16.57 -23.26
CA ALA A 679 4.89 16.20 -24.59
C ALA A 679 3.80 15.47 -25.41
N GLY A 680 3.28 16.09 -26.47
CA GLY A 680 2.09 15.58 -27.16
C GLY A 680 1.98 15.85 -28.65
N GLN A 681 0.84 15.46 -29.21
CA GLN A 681 0.44 15.74 -30.58
C GLN A 681 -0.45 16.99 -30.64
N SER A 682 -1.74 16.87 -30.32
CA SER A 682 -2.72 17.94 -30.46
C SER A 682 -3.62 18.08 -29.23
N GLY A 683 -4.12 19.29 -28.97
CA GLY A 683 -4.93 19.54 -27.77
C GLY A 683 -4.12 19.49 -26.48
N CYS A 684 -2.83 19.88 -26.51
CA CYS A 684 -1.99 19.93 -25.34
C CYS A 684 -2.30 21.14 -24.45
N GLY A 685 -2.35 20.95 -23.14
CA GLY A 685 -2.45 22.04 -22.17
C GLY A 685 -1.55 21.83 -20.96
N GLY A 686 -0.81 22.87 -20.54
CA GLY A 686 0.00 22.78 -19.31
C GLY A 686 -0.85 22.56 -18.05
N PHE A 687 -2.16 22.84 -18.11
CA PHE A 687 -3.14 22.47 -17.10
C PHE A 687 -4.23 21.53 -17.65
N VAL A 688 -4.96 21.92 -18.72
CA VAL A 688 -6.11 21.14 -19.24
C VAL A 688 -6.01 20.87 -20.75
N GLY A 689 -6.22 19.62 -21.19
CA GLY A 689 -6.15 19.28 -22.62
C GLY A 689 -7.34 19.85 -23.39
N GLU A 690 -8.55 19.40 -23.06
CA GLU A 690 -9.82 19.98 -23.52
C GLU A 690 -10.83 20.12 -22.38
N THR A 691 -11.63 21.19 -22.40
CA THR A 691 -12.80 21.37 -21.52
C THR A 691 -14.06 21.69 -22.31
N ASN A 692 -15.09 20.86 -22.20
CA ASN A 692 -16.42 21.08 -22.80
C ASN A 692 -17.40 21.81 -21.88
N THR A 693 -17.27 21.66 -20.56
CA THR A 693 -17.87 22.54 -19.57
C THR A 693 -17.07 22.48 -18.27
N GLY A 694 -17.36 23.35 -17.32
CA GLY A 694 -16.78 23.31 -15.99
C GLY A 694 -16.44 24.70 -15.43
N THR A 695 -16.04 24.72 -14.16
CA THR A 695 -15.54 25.90 -13.46
C THR A 695 -14.11 25.67 -13.02
N PHE A 696 -13.19 26.50 -13.49
CA PHE A 696 -11.79 26.52 -13.09
C PHE A 696 -11.53 27.79 -12.27
N SER A 697 -11.07 27.66 -11.03
CA SER A 697 -10.77 28.82 -10.17
C SER A 697 -9.39 28.73 -9.54
N ASN A 698 -8.62 29.82 -9.57
CA ASN A 698 -7.29 29.93 -8.96
C ASN A 698 -6.30 28.82 -9.35
N CYS A 699 -6.43 28.26 -10.56
CA CYS A 699 -5.61 27.15 -11.03
C CYS A 699 -4.36 27.64 -11.77
N SER A 700 -3.19 27.07 -11.50
CA SER A 700 -1.92 27.53 -12.09
C SER A 700 -1.11 26.39 -12.71
N THR A 701 -0.30 26.72 -13.72
CA THR A 701 0.68 25.78 -14.27
C THR A 701 2.02 26.41 -14.63
N THR A 702 3.09 25.70 -14.27
CA THR A 702 4.47 25.95 -14.69
C THR A 702 4.94 24.94 -15.74
N ALA A 703 4.09 23.99 -16.14
CA ALA A 703 4.49 22.88 -17.00
C ALA A 703 4.76 23.34 -18.44
N THR A 704 5.93 23.00 -18.98
CA THR A 704 6.32 23.39 -20.35
C THR A 704 5.69 22.46 -21.39
N CYS A 705 5.07 23.01 -22.42
CA CYS A 705 4.37 22.25 -23.46
C CYS A 705 5.21 22.13 -24.74
N THR A 706 5.62 20.92 -25.12
CA THR A 706 6.29 20.65 -26.41
C THR A 706 5.40 19.74 -27.27
N CYS A 707 4.73 20.31 -28.27
CA CYS A 707 3.74 19.57 -29.06
C CYS A 707 3.93 19.66 -30.58
N THR A 708 3.63 18.53 -31.25
CA THR A 708 3.96 18.30 -32.66
C THR A 708 2.83 18.69 -33.61
N GLY A 709 1.58 18.47 -33.20
CA GLY A 709 0.35 18.78 -33.93
C GLY A 709 -0.14 20.20 -33.68
N SER A 710 -1.41 20.37 -33.31
CA SER A 710 -2.08 21.68 -33.24
C SER A 710 -3.00 21.85 -32.04
N ASN A 711 -3.44 23.09 -31.82
CA ASN A 711 -4.45 23.47 -30.84
C ASN A 711 -3.91 23.30 -29.41
N ASN A 712 -2.76 23.89 -29.15
CA ASN A 712 -1.98 23.70 -27.92
C ASN A 712 -1.86 25.02 -27.16
N GLY A 713 -1.94 24.99 -25.82
CA GLY A 713 -1.78 26.18 -24.99
C GLY A 713 -1.00 25.93 -23.70
N GLY A 714 -0.46 26.98 -23.09
CA GLY A 714 0.24 26.88 -21.80
C GLY A 714 -0.71 26.58 -20.64
N PHE A 715 -1.97 27.01 -20.67
CA PHE A 715 -3.00 26.55 -19.74
C PHE A 715 -3.89 25.46 -20.37
N ALA A 716 -4.55 25.77 -21.49
CA ALA A 716 -5.55 24.92 -22.14
C ALA A 716 -5.22 24.60 -23.60
N GLY A 717 -5.42 23.36 -24.04
CA GLY A 717 -5.42 23.05 -25.48
C GLY A 717 -6.66 23.60 -26.17
N TRP A 718 -7.83 23.14 -25.72
CA TRP A 718 -9.16 23.53 -26.22
C TRP A 718 -10.08 24.01 -25.08
N ILE A 719 -10.84 25.07 -25.32
CA ILE A 719 -12.00 25.45 -24.51
C ILE A 719 -13.23 25.46 -25.41
N CYS A 720 -14.14 24.51 -25.18
CA CYS A 720 -15.42 24.35 -25.86
C CYS A 720 -16.60 24.91 -25.02
N GLY A 721 -16.39 25.12 -23.71
CA GLY A 721 -17.37 25.67 -22.77
C GLY A 721 -16.79 25.80 -21.36
N GLY A 722 -17.38 26.67 -20.54
CA GLY A 722 -17.06 26.80 -19.10
C GLY A 722 -16.69 28.21 -18.64
N THR A 723 -16.36 28.32 -17.35
CA THR A 723 -15.85 29.54 -16.70
C THR A 723 -14.45 29.31 -16.15
N LEU A 724 -13.51 30.18 -16.49
CA LEU A 724 -12.15 30.21 -15.96
C LEU A 724 -11.96 31.52 -15.19
N THR A 725 -11.48 31.46 -13.95
CA THR A 725 -11.30 32.65 -13.10
C THR A 725 -10.01 32.58 -12.29
N GLY A 726 -9.16 33.60 -12.39
CA GLY A 726 -7.88 33.64 -11.64
C GLY A 726 -6.87 32.57 -12.08
N CYS A 727 -7.01 32.01 -13.28
CA CYS A 727 -6.16 30.93 -13.78
C CYS A 727 -4.88 31.46 -14.45
N SER A 728 -3.75 30.76 -14.29
CA SER A 728 -2.44 31.24 -14.77
C SER A 728 -1.59 30.16 -15.45
N SER A 729 -0.74 30.61 -16.39
CA SER A 729 0.22 29.76 -17.10
C SER A 729 1.59 30.46 -17.19
N SER A 730 2.66 29.68 -17.04
CA SER A 730 4.04 30.20 -17.06
C SER A 730 5.08 29.29 -17.74
N GLY A 731 4.77 28.02 -18.00
CA GLY A 731 5.66 27.12 -18.72
C GLY A 731 5.69 27.40 -20.23
N ASP A 732 6.88 27.48 -20.82
CA ASP A 732 7.08 27.76 -22.25
C ASP A 732 6.35 26.78 -23.18
N VAL A 733 5.88 27.29 -24.32
CA VAL A 733 5.06 26.56 -25.30
C VAL A 733 5.79 26.49 -26.63
N THR A 734 6.21 25.30 -27.05
CA THR A 734 7.04 25.05 -28.24
C THR A 734 6.35 24.15 -29.26
N ALA A 735 6.31 24.60 -30.52
CA ALA A 735 5.80 23.86 -31.67
C ALA A 735 6.92 23.20 -32.46
N THR A 736 6.74 21.93 -32.85
CA THR A 736 7.80 21.17 -33.58
C THR A 736 7.38 20.56 -34.92
N GLY A 737 6.09 20.26 -35.16
CA GLY A 737 5.67 19.42 -36.29
C GLY A 737 4.90 20.12 -37.43
N SER A 738 3.72 20.68 -37.12
CA SER A 738 2.66 20.98 -38.12
C SER A 738 2.66 22.40 -38.70
N SER A 739 2.37 22.51 -40.01
CA SER A 739 2.35 23.75 -40.80
C SER A 739 1.08 24.61 -40.68
N SER A 740 0.01 24.06 -40.10
CA SER A 740 -1.31 24.74 -40.00
C SER A 740 -1.76 24.90 -38.54
N ALA A 741 -0.83 24.74 -37.61
CA ALA A 741 -1.14 24.57 -36.20
C ALA A 741 -1.30 25.88 -35.42
N THR A 742 -2.15 25.81 -34.41
CA THR A 742 -2.43 26.90 -33.47
C THR A 742 -1.74 26.68 -32.14
N PHE A 743 -1.04 27.69 -31.64
CA PHE A 743 -0.35 27.69 -30.35
C PHE A 743 -0.65 28.96 -29.55
N ALA A 744 -0.67 28.86 -28.22
CA ALA A 744 -0.82 30.04 -27.38
C ALA A 744 -0.20 29.95 -25.99
N GLY A 745 0.00 31.09 -25.34
CA GLY A 745 0.42 31.15 -23.95
C GLY A 745 -0.64 30.66 -22.96
N PHE A 746 -1.92 31.00 -23.15
CA PHE A 746 -3.01 30.52 -22.29
C PHE A 746 -3.83 29.41 -22.97
N CYS A 747 -4.60 29.70 -24.03
CA CYS A 747 -5.47 28.72 -24.68
C CYS A 747 -5.21 28.59 -26.18
N GLY A 748 -4.97 27.37 -26.67
CA GLY A 748 -4.79 27.09 -28.09
C GLY A 748 -6.02 27.48 -28.92
N VAL A 749 -7.18 26.89 -28.65
CA VAL A 749 -8.42 27.10 -29.42
C VAL A 749 -9.62 27.31 -28.51
N ILE A 750 -10.36 28.40 -28.73
CA ILE A 750 -11.73 28.58 -28.23
C ILE A 750 -12.72 28.20 -29.33
N THR A 751 -13.67 27.31 -29.05
CA THR A 751 -14.62 26.77 -30.03
C THR A 751 -15.94 26.32 -29.39
N ASN A 752 -16.77 25.63 -30.18
CA ASN A 752 -18.15 25.22 -29.91
C ASN A 752 -19.13 26.39 -29.60
N GLY A 753 -20.42 26.08 -29.42
CA GLY A 753 -21.51 27.07 -29.40
C GLY A 753 -21.88 27.61 -28.01
N GLY A 754 -21.10 27.32 -26.98
CA GLY A 754 -21.40 27.70 -25.60
C GLY A 754 -21.20 29.19 -25.31
N THR A 755 -21.50 29.56 -24.06
CA THR A 755 -20.97 30.78 -23.44
C THR A 755 -19.69 30.41 -22.69
N ILE A 756 -18.63 31.20 -22.89
CA ILE A 756 -17.31 30.99 -22.31
C ILE A 756 -16.89 32.28 -21.61
N LYS A 757 -16.51 32.19 -20.34
CA LYS A 757 -15.99 33.32 -19.57
C LYS A 757 -14.55 33.04 -19.11
N ILE A 758 -13.66 33.99 -19.34
CA ILE A 758 -12.25 33.96 -18.90
C ILE A 758 -11.98 35.28 -18.17
N ASP A 759 -11.84 35.24 -16.85
CA ASP A 759 -11.78 36.42 -15.97
C ASP A 759 -10.54 36.37 -15.05
N LYS A 760 -9.83 37.49 -14.85
CA LYS A 760 -8.62 37.56 -14.00
C LYS A 760 -7.51 36.55 -14.37
N CYS A 761 -7.45 36.08 -15.61
CA CYS A 761 -6.52 35.02 -16.04
C CYS A 761 -5.25 35.56 -16.70
N SER A 762 -4.13 34.84 -16.61
CA SER A 762 -2.81 35.33 -17.06
C SER A 762 -1.94 34.31 -17.78
N SER A 763 -1.05 34.80 -18.65
CA SER A 763 0.03 34.00 -19.21
C SER A 763 1.36 34.75 -19.21
N SER A 764 2.43 34.05 -18.84
CA SER A 764 3.82 34.48 -18.97
C SER A 764 4.65 33.56 -19.87
N CYS A 765 4.04 32.51 -20.42
CA CYS A 765 4.66 31.53 -21.30
C CYS A 765 5.26 32.19 -22.55
N LYS A 766 6.54 31.97 -22.84
CA LYS A 766 7.09 32.28 -24.15
C LYS A 766 6.54 31.28 -25.17
N VAL A 767 6.04 31.78 -26.30
CA VAL A 767 5.45 30.98 -27.37
C VAL A 767 6.44 30.90 -28.53
N THR A 768 6.95 29.70 -28.83
CA THR A 768 7.89 29.46 -29.93
C THR A 768 7.23 28.58 -30.99
N ASN A 769 6.82 29.17 -32.12
CA ASN A 769 6.10 28.48 -33.19
C ASN A 769 6.71 28.71 -34.57
N MET A 770 7.57 27.80 -35.01
CA MET A 770 8.32 27.88 -36.27
C MET A 770 7.58 27.30 -37.49
N LYS A 771 6.30 26.92 -37.38
CA LYS A 771 5.59 26.18 -38.44
C LYS A 771 4.11 26.53 -38.60
N GLY A 772 3.36 26.66 -37.51
CA GLY A 772 1.91 26.75 -37.53
C GLY A 772 1.37 28.18 -37.67
N SER A 773 0.29 28.35 -38.43
CA SER A 773 -0.19 29.67 -38.88
C SER A 773 -0.87 30.56 -37.83
N TYR A 774 -0.98 30.18 -36.55
CA TYR A 774 -1.65 31.01 -35.53
C TYR A 774 -0.87 30.97 -34.20
N SER A 775 -0.44 32.13 -33.69
CA SER A 775 0.37 32.24 -32.46
C SER A 775 -0.08 33.40 -31.58
N GLY A 776 -0.65 33.11 -30.41
CA GLY A 776 -1.18 34.12 -29.47
C GLY A 776 -0.47 34.09 -28.11
N GLY A 777 -0.03 35.22 -27.56
CA GLY A 777 0.51 35.23 -26.18
C GLY A 777 -0.55 34.92 -25.12
N PHE A 778 -1.84 35.01 -25.44
CA PHE A 778 -2.95 34.53 -24.60
C PHE A 778 -3.81 33.48 -25.33
N ILE A 779 -4.55 33.83 -26.40
CA ILE A 779 -5.41 32.90 -27.16
C ILE A 779 -4.90 32.70 -28.60
N GLY A 780 -4.84 31.46 -29.07
CA GLY A 780 -4.40 31.14 -30.43
C GLY A 780 -5.46 31.48 -31.49
N THR A 781 -6.67 30.92 -31.37
CA THR A 781 -7.81 31.34 -32.22
C THR A 781 -9.13 31.23 -31.48
N ILE A 782 -10.04 32.17 -31.76
CA ILE A 782 -11.44 32.12 -31.34
C ILE A 782 -12.29 31.78 -32.57
N ASN A 783 -12.82 30.56 -32.59
CA ASN A 783 -13.53 29.99 -33.74
C ASN A 783 -15.05 29.98 -33.58
N LYS A 784 -15.62 29.84 -32.38
CA LYS A 784 -17.09 29.75 -32.20
C LYS A 784 -17.47 30.14 -30.78
N GLY A 785 -18.74 30.50 -30.58
CA GLY A 785 -19.34 30.73 -29.27
C GLY A 785 -19.57 32.21 -28.92
N THR A 786 -20.07 32.43 -27.71
CA THR A 786 -20.09 33.76 -27.07
C THR A 786 -18.99 33.78 -26.02
N VAL A 787 -17.96 34.61 -26.22
CA VAL A 787 -16.72 34.59 -25.45
C VAL A 787 -16.52 35.93 -24.76
N ASP A 788 -16.44 35.92 -23.44
CA ASP A 788 -16.17 37.07 -22.58
C ASP A 788 -14.77 36.91 -21.95
N ILE A 789 -13.83 37.76 -22.35
CA ILE A 789 -12.45 37.79 -21.83
C ILE A 789 -12.27 39.11 -21.10
N THR A 790 -12.21 39.06 -19.77
CA THR A 790 -12.19 40.24 -18.89
C THR A 790 -11.01 40.20 -17.93
N ARG A 791 -10.33 41.34 -17.72
CA ARG A 791 -9.25 41.47 -16.71
C ARG A 791 -8.12 40.44 -16.89
N CYS A 792 -7.76 40.13 -18.13
CA CYS A 792 -6.78 39.10 -18.47
C CYS A 792 -5.52 39.69 -19.12
N PHE A 793 -4.38 39.01 -19.02
CA PHE A 793 -3.13 39.55 -19.58
C PHE A 793 -2.11 38.51 -20.07
N SER A 794 -1.25 38.93 -21.00
CA SER A 794 -0.08 38.16 -21.46
C SER A 794 1.22 38.95 -21.37
N THR A 795 2.28 38.32 -20.90
CA THR A 795 3.63 38.93 -20.74
C THR A 795 4.73 38.20 -21.51
N GLY A 796 4.50 36.94 -21.91
CA GLY A 796 5.48 36.14 -22.64
C GLY A 796 5.62 36.55 -24.11
N ASP A 797 6.86 36.60 -24.59
CA ASP A 797 7.20 36.86 -26.00
C ASP A 797 6.64 35.79 -26.96
N VAL A 798 6.30 36.19 -28.18
CA VAL A 798 5.80 35.33 -29.26
C VAL A 798 6.79 35.32 -30.43
N TYR A 799 7.51 34.21 -30.58
CA TYR A 799 8.50 33.96 -31.64
C TYR A 799 7.88 33.06 -32.73
N THR A 800 7.64 33.61 -33.92
CA THR A 800 7.12 32.82 -35.04
C THR A 800 7.51 33.40 -36.41
N ASP A 801 7.82 32.53 -37.38
CA ASP A 801 8.04 32.90 -38.78
C ASP A 801 6.73 32.95 -39.60
N ARG A 802 5.56 32.84 -38.96
CA ARG A 802 4.24 32.69 -39.61
C ARG A 802 3.37 33.95 -39.55
N THR A 803 2.17 33.81 -40.11
CA THR A 803 1.11 34.82 -40.16
C THR A 803 0.23 34.77 -38.90
N PHE A 804 -0.77 35.66 -38.80
CA PHE A 804 -1.80 35.71 -37.76
C PHE A 804 -1.21 35.60 -36.34
N VAL A 805 -0.50 36.65 -35.94
CA VAL A 805 0.26 36.70 -34.67
C VAL A 805 -0.31 37.78 -33.76
N GLY A 806 -0.62 37.44 -32.52
CA GLY A 806 -1.17 38.38 -31.54
C GLY A 806 -0.42 38.31 -30.22
N GLY A 807 -0.09 39.46 -29.62
CA GLY A 807 0.45 39.48 -28.25
C GLY A 807 -0.58 38.93 -27.26
N PHE A 808 -1.87 39.17 -27.50
CA PHE A 808 -2.98 38.61 -26.74
C PHE A 808 -3.73 37.54 -27.56
N ILE A 809 -4.43 37.89 -28.64
CA ILE A 809 -5.23 36.94 -29.45
C ILE A 809 -4.70 36.86 -30.88
N ALA A 810 -4.30 35.69 -31.37
CA ALA A 810 -3.78 35.59 -32.73
C ALA A 810 -4.87 35.81 -33.81
N ASN A 811 -6.06 35.25 -33.62
CA ASN A 811 -7.13 35.28 -34.62
C ASN A 811 -8.54 35.18 -34.01
N ILE A 812 -9.51 35.89 -34.59
CA ILE A 812 -10.94 35.80 -34.29
C ILE A 812 -11.70 35.63 -35.62
N HIS A 813 -12.15 34.41 -35.92
CA HIS A 813 -12.64 34.03 -37.25
C HIS A 813 -13.47 32.75 -37.25
N HIS A 814 -14.56 32.72 -38.02
CA HIS A 814 -15.26 31.48 -38.37
C HIS A 814 -15.78 31.48 -39.81
N ASN A 815 -16.13 30.30 -40.32
CA ASN A 815 -16.82 30.15 -41.61
C ASN A 815 -18.35 30.34 -41.52
N THR A 816 -18.90 30.55 -40.32
CA THR A 816 -20.30 30.95 -40.11
C THR A 816 -20.37 32.13 -39.13
N ASN A 817 -21.23 33.11 -39.39
CA ASN A 817 -21.29 34.40 -38.67
C ASN A 817 -21.95 34.27 -37.28
N THR A 818 -21.40 33.42 -36.41
CA THR A 818 -21.94 33.03 -35.09
C THR A 818 -21.00 33.30 -33.92
N VAL A 819 -19.85 33.93 -34.16
CA VAL A 819 -18.88 34.35 -33.14
C VAL A 819 -19.27 35.69 -32.53
N LYS A 820 -19.42 35.72 -31.20
CA LYS A 820 -19.50 36.96 -30.41
C LYS A 820 -18.32 37.02 -29.45
N VAL A 821 -17.55 38.10 -29.44
CA VAL A 821 -16.43 38.29 -28.50
C VAL A 821 -16.52 39.63 -27.78
N VAL A 822 -16.29 39.62 -26.49
CA VAL A 822 -15.91 40.79 -25.68
C VAL A 822 -14.49 40.57 -25.17
N VAL A 823 -13.62 41.55 -25.36
CA VAL A 823 -12.29 41.61 -24.75
C VAL A 823 -12.19 42.95 -24.03
N GLU A 824 -12.22 42.93 -22.69
CA GLU A 824 -12.30 44.15 -21.90
C GLU A 824 -11.33 44.18 -20.71
N ASN A 825 -10.72 45.35 -20.46
CA ASN A 825 -9.76 45.56 -19.38
C ASN A 825 -8.57 44.57 -19.43
N CYS A 826 -8.03 44.30 -20.63
CA CYS A 826 -6.99 43.29 -20.87
C CYS A 826 -5.71 43.90 -21.47
N TYR A 827 -4.54 43.27 -21.27
CA TYR A 827 -3.29 43.83 -21.79
C TYR A 827 -2.25 42.80 -22.27
N SER A 828 -1.29 43.26 -23.08
CA SER A 828 -0.15 42.45 -23.53
C SER A 828 1.18 43.20 -23.50
N THR A 829 2.23 42.59 -22.94
CA THR A 829 3.58 43.18 -22.89
C THR A 829 4.65 42.39 -23.64
N GLY A 830 4.35 41.16 -24.06
CA GLY A 830 5.30 40.30 -24.78
C GLY A 830 5.62 40.82 -26.19
N ASN A 831 6.87 40.70 -26.61
CA ASN A 831 7.30 41.12 -27.95
C ASN A 831 6.85 40.11 -29.02
N ILE A 832 6.58 40.59 -30.23
CA ILE A 832 6.22 39.76 -31.37
C ILE A 832 7.36 39.77 -32.37
N ILE A 833 8.03 38.64 -32.54
CA ILE A 833 9.30 38.55 -33.27
C ILE A 833 9.17 37.57 -34.45
N GLY A 834 9.65 37.98 -35.63
CA GLY A 834 9.67 37.17 -36.84
C GLY A 834 9.56 37.97 -38.15
N SER A 835 9.24 37.28 -39.25
CA SER A 835 9.45 37.77 -40.62
C SER A 835 8.19 37.87 -41.50
N ASN A 836 7.04 37.35 -41.05
CA ASN A 836 5.81 37.32 -41.86
C ASN A 836 4.80 38.43 -41.49
N ASN A 837 3.69 38.49 -42.22
CA ASN A 837 2.68 39.56 -42.11
C ASN A 837 1.53 39.24 -41.14
N LEU A 838 0.59 40.18 -41.00
CA LEU A 838 -0.64 40.03 -40.19
C LEU A 838 -0.34 39.81 -38.71
N ARG A 839 0.24 40.84 -38.08
CA ARG A 839 0.66 40.83 -36.67
C ARG A 839 0.07 42.01 -35.91
N GLY A 840 -0.41 41.80 -34.70
CA GLY A 840 -0.89 42.87 -33.83
C GLY A 840 -0.35 42.71 -32.41
N GLY A 841 0.21 43.77 -31.83
CA GLY A 841 0.72 43.76 -30.45
C GLY A 841 -0.33 43.32 -29.41
N PHE A 842 -1.62 43.42 -29.75
CA PHE A 842 -2.72 42.81 -29.00
C PHE A 842 -3.43 41.72 -29.82
N ILE A 843 -3.95 42.01 -31.02
CA ILE A 843 -4.75 41.06 -31.83
C ILE A 843 -4.20 40.90 -33.26
N GLY A 844 -3.89 39.69 -33.70
CA GLY A 844 -3.39 39.44 -35.06
C GLY A 844 -4.43 39.73 -36.16
N GLN A 845 -5.60 39.11 -36.08
CA GLN A 845 -6.73 39.36 -36.99
C GLN A 845 -8.11 39.27 -36.32
N VAL A 846 -9.03 40.14 -36.75
CA VAL A 846 -10.49 39.99 -36.60
C VAL A 846 -11.10 39.87 -38.00
N ALA A 847 -11.64 38.71 -38.35
CA ALA A 847 -12.04 38.39 -39.72
C ALA A 847 -13.55 38.27 -39.95
N THR A 848 -14.20 37.30 -39.31
CA THR A 848 -15.61 36.94 -39.58
C THR A 848 -16.30 36.67 -38.25
N VAL A 849 -17.10 37.63 -37.79
CA VAL A 849 -17.78 37.62 -36.48
C VAL A 849 -19.17 38.25 -36.56
N THR A 850 -20.08 37.83 -35.69
CA THR A 850 -21.37 38.51 -35.48
C THR A 850 -21.14 39.89 -34.84
N SER A 851 -20.27 39.94 -33.83
CA SER A 851 -19.84 41.17 -33.15
C SER A 851 -18.54 40.91 -32.39
N ALA A 852 -17.63 41.89 -32.37
CA ALA A 852 -16.45 41.87 -31.52
C ALA A 852 -16.27 43.24 -30.86
N ARG A 853 -16.32 43.30 -29.53
CA ARG A 853 -16.01 44.53 -28.78
C ARG A 853 -14.68 44.37 -28.09
N ILE A 854 -13.77 45.31 -28.34
CA ILE A 854 -12.44 45.37 -27.71
C ILE A 854 -12.35 46.74 -27.02
N SER A 855 -12.32 46.75 -25.70
CA SER A 855 -12.46 47.97 -24.90
C SER A 855 -11.47 48.04 -23.73
N ASN A 856 -10.96 49.22 -23.40
CA ASN A 856 -10.06 49.43 -22.26
C ASN A 856 -8.83 48.49 -22.26
N CYS A 857 -8.24 48.23 -23.43
CA CYS A 857 -7.12 47.29 -23.60
C CYS A 857 -5.83 47.99 -24.05
N TYR A 858 -4.66 47.43 -23.75
CA TYR A 858 -3.38 47.97 -24.24
C TYR A 858 -2.33 46.92 -24.67
N ALA A 859 -1.38 47.35 -25.49
CA ALA A 859 -0.16 46.59 -25.80
C ALA A 859 1.11 47.44 -25.63
N THR A 860 2.21 46.84 -25.18
CA THR A 860 3.52 47.52 -25.03
C THR A 860 4.70 46.82 -25.71
N GLY A 861 4.59 45.53 -26.05
CA GLY A 861 5.66 44.78 -26.71
C GLY A 861 5.96 45.31 -28.12
N SER A 862 7.21 45.21 -28.54
CA SER A 862 7.62 45.54 -29.91
C SER A 862 7.00 44.58 -30.93
N VAL A 863 6.70 45.04 -32.14
CA VAL A 863 6.04 44.24 -33.19
C VAL A 863 6.90 44.20 -34.44
N VAL A 864 7.50 43.04 -34.74
CA VAL A 864 8.39 42.82 -35.89
C VAL A 864 7.79 41.79 -36.87
N GLY A 865 7.82 42.13 -38.16
CA GLY A 865 7.33 41.30 -39.27
C GLY A 865 7.59 41.97 -40.62
N SER A 866 6.93 41.50 -41.69
CA SER A 866 7.13 42.07 -43.04
C SER A 866 6.18 43.24 -43.37
N PHE A 867 4.86 43.02 -43.29
CA PHE A 867 3.84 44.05 -43.54
C PHE A 867 2.53 43.74 -42.80
N ARG A 868 1.54 44.64 -42.80
CA ARG A 868 0.31 44.56 -41.97
C ARG A 868 0.63 44.29 -40.50
N LEU A 869 1.42 45.19 -39.93
CA LEU A 869 1.78 45.21 -38.52
C LEU A 869 1.00 46.31 -37.79
N GLY A 870 0.29 45.94 -36.73
CA GLY A 870 -0.43 46.84 -35.83
C GLY A 870 0.22 46.88 -34.47
N GLY A 871 0.36 48.06 -33.84
CA GLY A 871 0.73 48.13 -32.42
C GLY A 871 -0.36 47.54 -31.52
N LEU A 872 -1.64 47.69 -31.88
CA LEU A 872 -2.77 46.98 -31.27
C LEU A 872 -3.27 45.83 -32.16
N ILE A 873 -3.79 46.10 -33.37
CA ILE A 873 -4.49 45.10 -34.21
C ILE A 873 -3.88 44.99 -35.61
N GLY A 874 -3.51 43.77 -36.03
CA GLY A 874 -2.89 43.52 -37.33
C GLY A 874 -3.85 43.67 -38.52
N ASN A 875 -5.08 43.17 -38.42
CA ASN A 875 -6.04 43.23 -39.54
C ASN A 875 -7.50 43.12 -39.06
N ILE A 876 -8.33 44.11 -39.38
CA ILE A 876 -9.80 44.00 -39.31
C ILE A 876 -10.34 43.76 -40.72
N ASN A 877 -11.20 42.75 -40.89
CA ASN A 877 -11.72 42.28 -42.19
C ASN A 877 -13.27 42.29 -42.27
N THR A 878 -13.98 42.77 -41.24
CA THR A 878 -15.45 42.85 -41.13
C THR A 878 -15.89 44.22 -40.61
N ALA A 879 -17.12 44.62 -40.92
CA ALA A 879 -17.80 45.81 -40.40
C ALA A 879 -18.17 45.72 -38.91
N THR A 880 -18.42 44.53 -38.40
CA THR A 880 -19.01 44.30 -37.06
C THR A 880 -18.14 44.56 -35.81
N PRO A 881 -16.81 44.84 -35.87
CA PRO A 881 -16.04 45.16 -34.66
C PRO A 881 -16.19 46.62 -34.18
N VAL A 882 -16.16 46.76 -32.86
CA VAL A 882 -16.00 48.01 -32.11
C VAL A 882 -14.68 47.92 -31.36
N VAL A 883 -13.78 48.88 -31.56
CA VAL A 883 -12.53 49.02 -30.80
C VAL A 883 -12.54 50.40 -30.14
N GLU A 884 -12.62 50.44 -28.82
CA GLU A 884 -12.80 51.70 -28.08
C GLU A 884 -11.87 51.83 -26.87
N HIS A 885 -11.42 53.05 -26.58
CA HIS A 885 -10.60 53.37 -25.40
C HIS A 885 -9.34 52.49 -25.25
N CYS A 886 -8.78 51.97 -26.34
CA CYS A 886 -7.60 51.09 -26.34
C CYS A 886 -6.31 51.81 -26.73
N VAL A 887 -5.15 51.30 -26.29
CA VAL A 887 -3.87 51.98 -26.46
C VAL A 887 -2.75 51.10 -27.03
N ALA A 888 -2.19 51.54 -28.16
CA ALA A 888 -0.95 51.00 -28.74
C ALA A 888 0.26 51.71 -28.10
N TRP A 889 0.72 51.22 -26.95
CA TRP A 889 1.82 51.81 -26.18
C TRP A 889 3.20 51.16 -26.47
N ASN A 890 3.32 50.56 -27.65
CA ASN A 890 4.53 49.90 -28.15
C ASN A 890 5.70 50.90 -28.30
N SER A 891 6.94 50.44 -28.21
CA SER A 891 8.09 51.25 -28.64
C SER A 891 8.19 51.33 -30.17
N ASP A 892 8.13 50.16 -30.81
CA ASP A 892 8.46 49.98 -32.22
C ASP A 892 7.47 49.02 -32.91
N VAL A 893 7.05 49.40 -34.12
CA VAL A 893 6.28 48.57 -35.06
C VAL A 893 7.08 48.53 -36.36
N THR A 894 7.90 47.48 -36.51
CA THR A 894 8.96 47.37 -37.51
C THR A 894 8.58 46.40 -38.64
N ALA A 895 8.15 46.97 -39.76
CA ALA A 895 7.88 46.30 -41.02
C ALA A 895 9.16 46.22 -41.89
N SER A 896 9.51 45.02 -42.36
CA SER A 896 10.69 44.75 -43.19
C SER A 896 10.45 44.73 -44.70
N ASP A 897 9.19 44.79 -45.15
CA ASP A 897 8.83 44.78 -46.58
C ASP A 897 7.90 45.95 -46.91
N CYS A 898 8.52 47.05 -47.34
CA CYS A 898 7.85 48.31 -47.71
C CYS A 898 7.60 48.42 -49.23
N SER A 899 7.37 47.30 -49.92
CA SER A 899 7.19 47.29 -51.38
C SER A 899 5.81 47.79 -51.84
N THR A 900 5.76 48.34 -53.06
CA THR A 900 4.60 49.01 -53.69
C THR A 900 3.33 48.15 -53.83
N SER A 901 3.40 46.85 -53.56
CA SER A 901 2.30 45.88 -53.66
C SER A 901 1.89 45.25 -52.32
N LYS A 902 2.54 45.61 -51.21
CA LYS A 902 2.36 45.00 -49.87
C LYS A 902 1.92 46.04 -48.83
N TRP A 903 0.77 46.64 -49.08
CA TRP A 903 0.34 47.84 -48.37
C TRP A 903 0.06 47.67 -46.87
N SER A 904 0.37 48.77 -46.18
CA SER A 904 -0.08 49.19 -44.85
C SER A 904 0.56 48.53 -43.63
N SER A 905 0.97 49.37 -42.69
CA SER A 905 1.20 49.08 -41.26
C SER A 905 0.83 50.33 -40.46
N GLY A 906 0.40 50.19 -39.21
CA GLY A 906 -0.25 51.27 -38.48
C GLY A 906 -0.07 51.16 -36.98
N ALA A 907 -0.07 52.29 -36.27
CA ALA A 907 0.18 52.32 -34.84
C ALA A 907 -0.93 51.61 -34.05
N VAL A 908 -2.22 51.89 -34.30
CA VAL A 908 -3.31 51.15 -33.64
C VAL A 908 -3.78 49.98 -34.49
N VAL A 909 -4.30 50.21 -35.70
CA VAL A 909 -4.72 49.14 -36.62
C VAL A 909 -3.95 49.21 -37.94
N ALA A 910 -3.36 48.09 -38.37
CA ALA A 910 -2.57 48.04 -39.60
C ALA A 910 -3.43 48.13 -40.87
N THR A 911 -4.55 47.42 -40.91
CA THR A 911 -5.53 47.45 -42.00
C THR A 911 -6.94 47.32 -41.47
N THR A 912 -7.81 48.27 -41.77
CA THR A 912 -9.23 48.26 -41.41
C THR A 912 -10.11 47.76 -42.57
N HIS A 913 -11.24 47.15 -42.22
CA HIS A 913 -12.45 47.17 -43.05
C HIS A 913 -13.06 48.57 -42.92
N PRO A 914 -13.75 49.14 -43.93
CA PRO A 914 -14.34 50.47 -43.79
C PRO A 914 -15.33 50.53 -42.61
N ASN A 915 -16.49 49.91 -42.70
CA ASN A 915 -17.61 50.14 -41.77
C ASN A 915 -17.44 49.62 -40.31
N CYS A 916 -16.22 49.40 -39.80
CA CYS A 916 -15.96 49.12 -38.38
C CYS A 916 -15.90 50.40 -37.55
N HIS A 917 -16.14 50.30 -36.24
CA HIS A 917 -16.14 51.45 -35.32
C HIS A 917 -14.83 51.50 -34.52
N LEU A 918 -14.11 52.62 -34.59
CA LEU A 918 -12.81 52.85 -33.93
C LEU A 918 -12.82 54.20 -33.20
N THR A 919 -13.06 54.18 -31.90
CA THR A 919 -13.33 55.37 -31.06
C THR A 919 -12.32 55.54 -29.91
N ASP A 920 -11.83 56.75 -29.67
CA ASP A 920 -10.95 57.11 -28.54
C ASP A 920 -9.74 56.19 -28.32
N ASN A 921 -9.18 55.64 -29.40
CA ASN A 921 -7.98 54.82 -29.32
C ASN A 921 -6.72 55.69 -29.48
N TYR A 922 -5.67 55.36 -28.73
CA TYR A 922 -4.45 56.16 -28.66
C TYR A 922 -3.19 55.34 -29.02
N ARG A 923 -2.10 56.05 -29.34
CA ARG A 923 -0.76 55.48 -29.49
C ARG A 923 0.28 56.20 -28.63
N LYS A 924 1.41 55.55 -28.36
CA LYS A 924 2.55 56.17 -27.66
C LYS A 924 3.08 57.41 -28.40
N PRO A 925 3.30 58.54 -27.72
CA PRO A 925 4.07 59.65 -28.25
C PRO A 925 5.48 59.18 -28.64
N GLY A 926 5.88 59.41 -29.89
CA GLY A 926 7.18 58.96 -30.40
C GLY A 926 7.29 57.46 -30.71
N LEU A 927 6.17 56.72 -30.84
CA LEU A 927 6.17 55.35 -31.39
C LEU A 927 6.88 55.31 -32.76
N SER A 928 7.85 54.40 -32.90
CA SER A 928 8.56 54.16 -34.15
C SER A 928 7.74 53.24 -35.06
N LEU A 929 7.39 53.70 -36.27
CA LEU A 929 6.59 52.93 -37.24
C LEU A 929 7.29 52.93 -38.60
N THR A 930 7.88 51.80 -39.01
CA THR A 930 8.59 51.69 -40.31
C THR A 930 7.64 51.34 -41.46
N ALA A 931 6.46 51.98 -41.48
CA ALA A 931 5.45 51.82 -42.54
C ALA A 931 5.75 52.71 -43.76
N TRP A 932 5.03 52.47 -44.85
CA TRP A 932 4.95 53.44 -45.95
C TRP A 932 4.30 54.74 -45.47
N TRP A 933 4.80 55.86 -45.98
CA TRP A 933 4.63 57.15 -45.34
C TRP A 933 3.21 57.72 -45.51
N VAL A 934 2.52 57.83 -44.37
CA VAL A 934 1.43 58.80 -44.17
C VAL A 934 2.10 60.07 -43.60
N PRO A 935 1.90 61.26 -44.18
CA PRO A 935 2.56 62.47 -43.71
C PRO A 935 2.05 62.91 -42.33
N ASP A 936 2.87 63.66 -41.59
CA ASP A 936 2.61 64.04 -40.20
C ASP A 936 1.30 64.86 -40.00
N SER A 937 0.81 65.51 -41.06
CA SER A 937 -0.51 66.17 -41.09
C SER A 937 -1.69 65.21 -40.95
N ASP A 938 -1.54 63.98 -41.44
CA ASP A 938 -2.59 62.97 -41.56
C ASP A 938 -2.51 61.94 -40.40
N TYR A 939 -1.49 62.05 -39.54
CA TYR A 939 -1.12 61.08 -38.50
C TYR A 939 -1.97 61.14 -37.22
N ASN A 940 -2.94 62.04 -37.15
CA ASN A 940 -3.79 62.29 -35.98
C ASN A 940 -5.27 62.19 -36.41
N HIS A 941 -5.72 60.95 -36.61
CA HIS A 941 -6.99 60.65 -37.26
C HIS A 941 -8.14 60.62 -36.23
N PRO A 942 -9.27 61.32 -36.48
CA PRO A 942 -10.44 61.25 -35.62
C PRO A 942 -11.11 59.87 -35.68
N ASP A 943 -12.15 59.69 -34.87
CA ASP A 943 -12.85 58.44 -34.71
C ASP A 943 -13.52 57.97 -36.01
N VAL A 944 -13.57 56.65 -36.21
CA VAL A 944 -14.21 56.03 -37.37
C VAL A 944 -15.57 55.49 -36.91
N ASP A 945 -16.66 56.03 -37.44
CA ASP A 945 -18.02 55.70 -37.00
C ASP A 945 -18.91 55.20 -38.16
N GLY A 946 -18.54 54.06 -38.74
CA GLY A 946 -19.36 53.19 -39.61
C GLY A 946 -19.91 53.76 -40.93
N THR A 947 -19.86 55.08 -41.13
CA THR A 947 -20.66 55.85 -42.10
C THR A 947 -19.87 56.99 -42.76
N THR A 948 -18.75 57.42 -42.15
CA THR A 948 -17.83 58.42 -42.69
C THR A 948 -16.40 57.90 -42.64
N HIS A 949 -15.66 58.08 -43.74
CA HIS A 949 -14.26 57.64 -43.87
C HIS A 949 -13.33 58.80 -44.20
N PRO A 950 -12.67 59.39 -43.19
CA PRO A 950 -11.57 60.33 -43.39
C PRO A 950 -10.25 59.65 -43.82
N LEU A 951 -10.22 58.31 -43.93
CA LEU A 951 -9.01 57.52 -44.16
C LEU A 951 -8.46 57.71 -45.59
N ILE A 952 -7.39 58.49 -45.74
CA ILE A 952 -6.81 58.85 -47.05
C ILE A 952 -5.94 57.70 -47.61
N ARG A 953 -6.11 57.40 -48.90
CA ARG A 953 -5.25 56.50 -49.68
C ARG A 953 -4.26 57.33 -50.52
N ARG A 954 -2.96 57.18 -50.26
CA ARG A 954 -1.87 57.90 -50.96
C ARG A 954 -0.97 56.98 -51.78
N ASN A 955 -0.36 57.53 -52.83
CA ASN A 955 0.57 56.86 -53.75
C ASN A 955 2.03 56.87 -53.25
N ALA A 956 2.90 56.19 -54.00
CA ALA A 956 4.36 56.14 -53.79
C ALA A 956 5.05 57.52 -53.74
N ASP A 957 4.44 58.51 -54.40
CA ASP A 957 4.90 59.90 -54.56
C ASP A 957 4.18 60.87 -53.60
N ASN A 958 3.46 60.34 -52.60
CA ASN A 958 2.64 61.10 -51.63
C ASN A 958 1.43 61.85 -52.24
N THR A 959 1.10 61.67 -53.53
CA THR A 959 -0.18 62.14 -54.09
C THR A 959 -1.36 61.40 -53.45
N ALA A 960 -2.47 62.10 -53.22
CA ALA A 960 -3.73 61.44 -52.88
C ALA A 960 -4.27 60.70 -54.13
N MET A 961 -4.86 59.52 -53.96
CA MET A 961 -5.49 58.82 -55.06
C MET A 961 -6.84 59.48 -55.42
N GLU A 962 -6.83 60.34 -56.44
CA GLU A 962 -8.05 60.90 -57.01
C GLU A 962 -8.90 59.80 -57.68
N GLY A 963 -10.19 59.72 -57.32
CA GLY A 963 -11.19 58.95 -58.07
C GLY A 963 -11.95 57.84 -57.32
N GLU A 964 -11.43 57.30 -56.21
CA GLU A 964 -12.17 56.27 -55.44
C GLU A 964 -13.20 56.88 -54.48
N THR A 965 -14.28 57.42 -55.04
CA THR A 965 -15.49 57.81 -54.27
C THR A 965 -16.40 56.61 -53.97
N ASP A 966 -16.14 55.44 -54.56
CA ASP A 966 -16.89 54.21 -54.32
C ASP A 966 -16.22 53.33 -53.25
N LEU A 967 -16.62 53.55 -52.00
CA LEU A 967 -16.21 52.74 -50.85
C LEU A 967 -16.75 51.28 -50.88
N THR A 968 -17.59 50.92 -51.85
CA THR A 968 -18.28 49.61 -51.92
C THR A 968 -17.59 48.60 -52.84
N ALA A 969 -16.51 49.00 -53.53
CA ALA A 969 -15.78 48.20 -54.51
C ALA A 969 -14.96 47.04 -53.92
N TYR A 970 -15.60 46.10 -53.22
CA TYR A 970 -15.05 44.80 -52.84
C TYR A 970 -14.78 43.94 -54.09
N ASN A 971 -13.64 44.15 -54.74
CA ASN A 971 -13.30 43.42 -55.97
C ASN A 971 -12.89 41.97 -55.67
N SER A 972 -13.89 41.10 -55.66
CA SER A 972 -13.78 39.66 -55.44
C SER A 972 -12.92 38.91 -56.46
N SER A 973 -12.60 39.50 -57.61
CA SER A 973 -11.84 38.83 -58.69
C SER A 973 -10.33 38.78 -58.47
N ASN A 974 -9.75 39.77 -57.76
CA ASN A 974 -8.28 39.93 -57.62
C ASN A 974 -7.76 39.91 -56.17
N GLY A 975 -8.62 39.78 -55.15
CA GLY A 975 -8.23 39.65 -53.73
C GLY A 975 -7.58 40.87 -53.06
N GLN A 976 -7.25 41.91 -53.83
CA GLN A 976 -6.75 43.20 -53.34
C GLN A 976 -7.89 44.12 -52.91
N ALA A 977 -8.50 43.83 -51.75
CA ALA A 977 -9.34 44.80 -51.07
C ALA A 977 -8.52 46.05 -50.67
N CYS A 978 -9.11 47.24 -50.85
CA CYS A 978 -8.60 48.49 -50.29
C CYS A 978 -8.53 48.38 -48.76
N ARG A 979 -7.43 48.85 -48.18
CA ARG A 979 -7.11 48.66 -46.75
C ARG A 979 -6.41 49.90 -46.22
N TRP A 980 -6.97 50.46 -45.16
CA TRP A 980 -6.52 51.71 -44.56
C TRP A 980 -5.84 51.46 -43.22
N ALA A 981 -4.75 52.18 -42.92
CA ALA A 981 -4.15 52.20 -41.59
C ALA A 981 -4.92 53.16 -40.68
N TYR A 982 -5.07 52.81 -39.40
CA TYR A 982 -5.59 53.71 -38.37
C TYR A 982 -4.51 53.93 -37.30
N GLN A 983 -4.08 55.18 -37.18
CA GLN A 983 -2.97 55.57 -36.31
C GLN A 983 -3.41 55.91 -34.87
N GLY A 984 -4.70 56.18 -34.64
CA GLY A 984 -5.22 56.65 -33.35
C GLY A 984 -4.76 58.06 -32.97
N LYS A 985 -5.24 58.50 -31.81
CA LYS A 985 -4.97 59.81 -31.19
C LYS A 985 -3.62 59.80 -30.45
N VAL A 986 -3.04 60.98 -30.20
CA VAL A 986 -1.81 61.14 -29.40
C VAL A 986 -2.02 62.19 -28.32
N GLU A 987 -1.63 61.89 -27.09
CA GLU A 987 -1.52 62.88 -26.01
C GLU A 987 -0.09 62.85 -25.45
N ALA A 988 0.66 63.92 -25.69
CA ALA A 988 2.07 64.02 -25.27
C ALA A 988 2.20 64.45 -23.80
N GLY A 989 3.27 63.99 -23.14
CA GLY A 989 3.58 64.38 -21.75
C GLY A 989 2.86 63.58 -20.66
N LYS A 990 2.01 62.60 -21.01
CA LYS A 990 1.40 61.65 -20.07
C LYS A 990 2.07 60.27 -20.13
N THR A 991 2.12 59.59 -18.98
CA THR A 991 2.33 58.13 -18.92
C THR A 991 1.07 57.38 -19.37
N LEU A 992 1.17 56.06 -19.61
CA LEU A 992 -0.01 55.26 -19.98
C LEU A 992 -1.05 55.26 -18.85
N SER A 993 -0.61 55.17 -17.59
CA SER A 993 -1.48 55.28 -16.41
C SER A 993 -2.21 56.62 -16.34
N GLN A 994 -1.53 57.73 -16.66
CA GLN A 994 -2.15 59.05 -16.69
C GLN A 994 -3.16 59.18 -17.84
N LEU A 995 -2.85 58.66 -19.03
CA LEU A 995 -3.77 58.62 -20.17
C LEU A 995 -5.02 57.78 -19.85
N ALA A 996 -4.83 56.57 -19.34
CA ALA A 996 -5.90 55.63 -18.98
C ALA A 996 -6.85 56.22 -17.91
N SER A 997 -6.30 56.78 -16.84
CA SER A 997 -7.10 57.32 -15.72
C SER A 997 -7.74 58.68 -16.02
N SER A 998 -7.01 59.62 -16.64
CA SER A 998 -7.47 61.02 -16.78
C SER A 998 -8.10 61.37 -18.13
N THR A 999 -7.83 60.59 -19.18
CA THR A 999 -8.36 60.84 -20.54
C THR A 999 -9.37 59.78 -20.94
N LEU A 1000 -9.08 58.51 -20.66
CA LEU A 1000 -9.94 57.38 -21.03
C LEU A 1000 -10.92 56.95 -19.91
N GLY A 1001 -10.77 57.48 -18.69
CA GLY A 1001 -11.67 57.21 -17.56
C GLY A 1001 -11.73 55.75 -17.11
N TRP A 1002 -10.66 54.98 -17.34
CA TRP A 1002 -10.60 53.55 -16.98
C TRP A 1002 -10.86 53.34 -15.48
N ASP A 1003 -11.64 52.31 -15.14
CA ASP A 1003 -12.12 52.11 -13.77
C ASP A 1003 -10.99 51.76 -12.79
N SER A 1004 -10.76 52.66 -11.84
CA SER A 1004 -9.83 52.50 -10.72
C SER A 1004 -10.22 51.38 -9.72
N SER A 1005 -11.41 50.78 -9.81
CA SER A 1005 -11.74 49.55 -9.08
C SER A 1005 -11.07 48.31 -9.69
N ILE A 1006 -10.80 48.34 -11.00
CA ILE A 1006 -10.19 47.25 -11.78
C ILE A 1006 -8.68 47.46 -11.95
N TRP A 1007 -8.26 48.71 -12.19
CA TRP A 1007 -6.88 49.07 -12.48
C TRP A 1007 -6.19 49.80 -11.32
N ASP A 1008 -4.91 49.53 -11.14
CA ASP A 1008 -3.96 50.43 -10.48
C ASP A 1008 -3.23 51.29 -11.52
N PHE A 1009 -3.01 52.55 -11.16
CA PHE A 1009 -2.39 53.60 -11.98
C PHE A 1009 -1.16 54.21 -11.28
N SER A 1010 -0.64 53.55 -10.22
CA SER A 1010 0.49 54.02 -9.42
C SER A 1010 1.82 54.08 -10.16
N GLY A 1011 2.04 53.17 -11.14
CA GLY A 1011 3.22 53.14 -12.01
C GLY A 1011 3.01 53.82 -13.37
N GLU A 1012 3.99 53.72 -14.29
CA GLU A 1012 3.87 54.30 -15.63
C GLU A 1012 2.88 53.57 -16.56
N LEU A 1013 2.64 52.28 -16.29
CA LEU A 1013 1.72 51.40 -17.02
C LEU A 1013 0.59 50.93 -16.07
N PRO A 1014 -0.67 50.85 -16.52
CA PRO A 1014 -1.76 50.30 -15.71
C PRO A 1014 -1.57 48.81 -15.43
N THR A 1015 -1.80 48.40 -14.19
CA THR A 1015 -1.79 46.98 -13.78
C THR A 1015 -3.14 46.59 -13.17
N LEU A 1016 -3.55 45.34 -13.29
CA LEU A 1016 -4.82 44.86 -12.74
C LEU A 1016 -4.73 44.58 -11.23
N LYS A 1017 -5.87 44.72 -10.53
CA LYS A 1017 -6.04 44.52 -9.08
C LYS A 1017 -6.64 43.16 -8.67
#